data_AF-U7DEB8-F1
#
_entry.id   AF-U7DEB8-F1
#
_cell.length_a   1.000
_cell.length_b   1.000
_cell.length_c   1.000
_cell.angle_alpha   90.00
_cell.angle_beta   90.00
_cell.angle_gamma   90.00
#
_symmetry.space_group_name_H-M   'P 1'
#
loop_
_entity.id
_entity.type
_entity.pdbx_description
1 polymer ?
#
loop_
_entity_poly.entity_id
_entity_poly.type
_entity_poly.pdbx_seq_one_letter_code
_entity_poly.pdbx_strand_id
1 'polypeptide(L)'
;MRYFWFLFVLVSIAAGEITVESPSFSHREAAQIQPQRSHASSVVRSAASPDSVKIYALLVEFQSDSSLSTTGTGLFGFRTDSLPLTLADEEELAWYRSDTVYRFDNLPHNGQYFHDQLTFVQNYFDRVSQGNLHVDFELFPSQERMSSEYPEAFQVPLQMMRYSPGEPRPGESDLEFSRRRTTSLLRFIRDAIVEADTTASPFSSLVMDDSGTLWEVTEQGDSTKTFILIFYAGSSYLTDGAGNPLASDSPSDMIHTFISRDFFEEYYSPENDTVFAGAVSEKDGVVGLSVQGQHEDIRISEVMMSPETSNQDSLNWGINGILVNQLARQLGAPTLNTAGFPAIGAFGIMDYAGYSAGKGFIPPYPSAFTRYFMGWDTPLLFDEGEERLAAVSASGTSSERMLKVPLNETEYYLIENRQRNLSTKDPFVYDTTDSEVHISSTVDNFYFDSLDLTTSTTGSNTIIDVDNFDIGLPGSGLLVWHVDEKIIQARLEDDRLNMDSSYRAVSLKEADGVMDIGVEFVNALGQRIDDYGGAEDFFPHYSSRTSRAIGSMGPFTAPSTRTNDGGQSFLDLSFTPVSPHGRERYYLRKGSDDGFDGYIVENFIDTFFTVTAEVGKTIPQFHRSRQKSLGARGAHEFLPGNFLVDTTGTEIFLLDTTGVYFLLTASNTVVTDSAHLHHFESVDGSQDSIFVSGVLPRSMPHMPSALDSTGILIPSEETLYLFTTGEYPFTLDSLALPLSATTAVSVSESSFWAVGGDAGVVLGYKDSLLTSFMPEGFEAPVAAVACIDLSQPLFAGIDTLGNIAVMDTGGVRAEYSVDSRDIHPGPFALAAADLGAEEGVVLVVTDRKNGLYITRLSSSHSSFSPDAYVTTDAQHFTDIYRGYAAPDNPSPPVFADIDGTGTPDILVGGTNGVYAFDLRGVLKRGWPAILDERFSSVRRSITTSPIVGAQGGSTRTLFSTGTGENVTTYITKIDSVRSYDFHGETQYALYFTTEDSRVDSSLGHRPGFVDTVLTQNDSLVPANFAPGGIIDFRDQRGERLDTVVTTNAGRQRTSIWPVSMGGAAQTSPLITRFTEDETKTDLVAVTESGTYVRWSMDTTYLNFTQASWRMVGNTPGRSFFTTASPASTEKEEELDGFYSYPNPRTIRRGEEASVRFRYDLGAFAEDVRLTIFTMDGMPVYRSEDLTGYAGSNEYLLADLSPFGSAVYRAILRVRFDSGTEVRSSWNMAIIRDGAE
;
A
#
# COMPACT_ATOMS: atom_id res chain seq x y z
N MET A 1 -3.90 -30.52 -51.79
CA MET A 1 -4.10 -29.05 -51.89
C MET A 1 -3.61 -28.36 -50.61
N ARG A 2 -2.32 -28.52 -50.29
CA ARG A 2 -1.57 -27.94 -49.14
C ARG A 2 -0.07 -27.85 -49.51
N TYR A 3 0.24 -27.33 -50.70
CA TYR A 3 1.61 -27.32 -51.27
C TYR A 3 1.89 -26.07 -52.13
N PHE A 4 1.35 -24.90 -51.78
CA PHE A 4 1.50 -23.68 -52.61
C PHE A 4 1.87 -22.39 -51.87
N TRP A 5 2.34 -22.44 -50.61
CA TRP A 5 2.73 -21.23 -49.85
C TRP A 5 4.19 -21.19 -49.36
N PHE A 6 5.00 -22.21 -49.67
CA PHE A 6 6.38 -22.32 -49.12
C PHE A 6 7.49 -21.86 -50.06
N LEU A 7 7.19 -21.25 -51.22
CA LEU A 7 8.22 -20.94 -52.24
C LEU A 7 8.35 -19.47 -52.65
N PHE A 8 7.68 -18.52 -51.97
CA PHE A 8 7.76 -17.09 -52.30
C PHE A 8 8.59 -16.23 -51.34
N VAL A 9 9.20 -16.82 -50.31
CA VAL A 9 9.99 -16.06 -49.31
C VAL A 9 11.52 -16.12 -49.56
N LEU A 10 11.99 -16.88 -50.56
CA LEU A 10 13.43 -17.16 -50.74
C LEU A 10 14.15 -16.38 -51.86
N VAL A 11 13.57 -15.36 -52.49
CA VAL A 11 14.22 -14.66 -53.64
C VAL A 11 14.13 -13.13 -53.61
N SER A 12 14.27 -12.49 -52.44
CA SER A 12 14.51 -11.03 -52.38
C SER A 12 15.53 -10.59 -51.31
N ILE A 13 16.46 -11.46 -50.92
CA ILE A 13 17.65 -11.07 -50.15
C ILE A 13 18.81 -10.89 -51.13
N ALA A 14 18.82 -9.76 -51.84
CA ALA A 14 20.02 -9.24 -52.50
C ALA A 14 19.80 -7.76 -52.83
N ALA A 15 20.63 -6.91 -52.21
CA ALA A 15 20.80 -5.46 -52.41
C ALA A 15 19.78 -4.53 -51.72
N GLY A 16 20.20 -3.98 -50.58
CA GLY A 16 19.60 -2.82 -49.93
C GLY A 16 20.28 -2.55 -48.60
N GLU A 17 20.96 -1.40 -48.48
CA GLU A 17 21.59 -0.92 -47.25
C GLU A 17 20.56 -0.88 -46.10
N ILE A 18 20.90 -1.46 -44.95
CA ILE A 18 20.12 -1.31 -43.71
C ILE A 18 20.75 -0.17 -42.92
N THR A 19 20.14 1.01 -42.98
CA THR A 19 20.23 2.00 -41.91
C THR A 19 19.60 1.39 -40.66
N VAL A 20 20.37 1.34 -39.57
CA VAL A 20 19.89 0.93 -38.26
C VAL A 20 18.98 2.05 -37.74
N GLU A 21 17.67 1.89 -37.91
CA GLU A 21 16.69 2.56 -37.05
C GLU A 21 16.80 1.90 -35.67
N SER A 22 16.98 2.74 -34.65
CA SER A 22 16.76 2.40 -33.25
C SER A 22 15.41 1.70 -33.08
N PRO A 23 15.29 0.68 -32.21
CA PRO A 23 13.99 0.07 -31.95
C PRO A 23 13.07 1.15 -31.36
N SER A 24 12.12 1.61 -32.16
CA SER A 24 10.95 2.29 -31.65
C SER A 24 10.23 1.29 -30.75
N PHE A 25 9.98 1.69 -29.51
CA PHE A 25 9.04 0.99 -28.64
C PHE A 25 7.74 0.84 -29.44
N SER A 26 7.42 -0.38 -29.87
CA SER A 26 6.11 -0.65 -30.42
C SER A 26 5.12 -0.50 -29.27
N HIS A 27 4.44 0.64 -29.24
CA HIS A 27 3.37 0.97 -28.33
C HIS A 27 2.38 -0.20 -28.26
N ARG A 28 2.44 -0.98 -27.17
CA ARG A 28 1.27 -1.70 -26.72
C ARG A 28 0.41 -0.63 -26.06
N GLU A 29 -0.70 -0.29 -26.69
CA GLU A 29 -1.78 0.45 -26.03
C GLU A 29 -1.99 -0.21 -24.66
N ALA A 30 -1.65 0.49 -23.57
CA ALA A 30 -2.04 0.07 -22.24
C ALA A 30 -3.54 -0.19 -22.33
N ALA A 31 -3.96 -1.42 -22.00
CA ALA A 31 -5.33 -1.87 -22.12
C ALA A 31 -6.23 -0.80 -21.50
N GLN A 32 -7.02 -0.10 -22.33
CA GLN A 32 -7.99 0.85 -21.84
C GLN A 32 -8.85 0.14 -20.80
N ILE A 33 -9.01 0.73 -19.61
CA ILE A 33 -10.03 0.29 -18.64
C ILE A 33 -11.34 0.15 -19.42
N GLN A 34 -11.82 -1.06 -19.61
CA GLN A 34 -13.25 -1.22 -19.84
C GLN A 34 -13.87 -0.98 -18.46
N PRO A 35 -14.72 0.04 -18.28
CA PRO A 35 -15.38 0.22 -16.99
C PRO A 35 -16.11 -1.09 -16.70
N GLN A 36 -15.57 -1.85 -15.74
CA GLN A 36 -16.31 -2.93 -15.15
C GLN A 36 -17.50 -2.27 -14.46
N ARG A 37 -18.67 -2.88 -14.58
CA ARG A 37 -19.85 -2.40 -13.87
C ARG A 37 -19.54 -2.48 -12.38
N SER A 38 -19.35 -1.35 -11.71
CA SER A 38 -19.30 -1.29 -10.25
C SER A 38 -20.65 -1.68 -9.65
N HIS A 39 -21.74 -1.47 -10.40
CA HIS A 39 -23.09 -1.92 -10.07
C HIS A 39 -23.98 -1.98 -11.33
N ALA A 40 -25.20 -2.49 -11.17
CA ALA A 40 -26.03 -2.97 -12.27
C ALA A 40 -26.40 -1.90 -13.29
N SER A 41 -26.72 -0.70 -12.79
CA SER A 41 -27.24 0.42 -13.57
C SER A 41 -26.16 1.35 -14.12
N SER A 42 -24.88 1.11 -13.80
CA SER A 42 -23.74 1.89 -14.28
C SER A 42 -23.76 2.10 -15.81
N VAL A 43 -23.32 3.28 -16.25
CA VAL A 43 -23.26 3.63 -17.68
C VAL A 43 -21.94 3.08 -18.24
N VAL A 44 -22.03 2.07 -19.12
CA VAL A 44 -20.86 1.45 -19.75
C VAL A 44 -20.59 2.09 -21.11
N ARG A 45 -19.30 2.35 -21.40
CA ARG A 45 -18.77 2.89 -22.66
C ARG A 45 -19.54 2.40 -23.90
N SER A 46 -20.26 3.32 -24.53
CA SER A 46 -20.72 3.23 -25.91
C SER A 46 -20.11 4.40 -26.68
N ALA A 47 -19.08 4.15 -27.49
CA ALA A 47 -18.34 5.19 -28.24
C ALA A 47 -19.15 5.84 -29.39
N ALA A 48 -20.48 5.69 -29.43
CA ALA A 48 -21.29 6.01 -30.61
C ALA A 48 -22.34 7.12 -30.40
N SER A 49 -22.71 7.49 -29.18
CA SER A 49 -23.70 8.55 -28.90
C SER A 49 -23.64 9.05 -27.46
N PRO A 50 -24.01 10.32 -27.18
CA PRO A 50 -24.26 10.80 -25.82
C PRO A 50 -25.23 9.89 -25.08
N ASP A 51 -24.95 9.63 -23.79
CA ASP A 51 -25.83 8.89 -22.92
C ASP A 51 -26.91 9.82 -22.35
N SER A 52 -28.12 9.29 -22.16
CA SER A 52 -29.23 10.01 -21.53
C SER A 52 -29.81 9.18 -20.40
N VAL A 53 -29.93 9.79 -19.23
CA VAL A 53 -30.47 9.17 -18.02
C VAL A 53 -31.60 10.03 -17.47
N LYS A 54 -32.55 9.41 -16.77
CA LYS A 54 -33.66 10.10 -16.12
C LYS A 54 -33.69 9.84 -14.61
N ILE A 55 -33.90 10.87 -13.80
CA ILE A 55 -34.05 10.74 -12.34
C ILE A 55 -35.54 10.80 -11.99
N TYR A 56 -36.05 9.76 -11.34
CA TYR A 56 -37.34 9.80 -10.67
C TYR A 56 -37.11 10.22 -9.21
N ALA A 57 -37.43 11.48 -8.92
CA ALA A 57 -37.22 12.11 -7.62
C ALA A 57 -38.51 12.10 -6.80
N LEU A 58 -38.52 11.32 -5.72
CA LEU A 58 -39.63 11.17 -4.80
C LEU A 58 -39.48 12.18 -3.65
N LEU A 59 -40.46 13.04 -3.46
CA LEU A 59 -40.54 13.93 -2.31
C LEU A 59 -41.21 13.18 -1.15
N VAL A 60 -40.49 12.97 -0.06
CA VAL A 60 -40.92 12.13 1.07
C VAL A 60 -40.85 12.91 2.38
N GLU A 61 -41.92 12.85 3.16
CA GLU A 61 -42.03 13.51 4.46
C GLU A 61 -42.42 12.52 5.55
N PHE A 62 -42.16 12.88 6.80
CA PHE A 62 -42.41 12.03 7.96
C PHE A 62 -43.79 12.29 8.58
N GLN A 63 -44.16 11.44 9.54
CA GLN A 63 -45.20 11.86 10.49
C GLN A 63 -44.71 13.07 11.27
N SER A 64 -45.54 14.12 11.32
CA SER A 64 -45.15 15.35 11.99
C SER A 64 -44.81 15.12 13.46
N ASP A 65 -43.76 15.78 13.93
CA ASP A 65 -43.35 15.75 15.32
C ASP A 65 -42.77 17.10 15.79
N SER A 66 -42.41 17.16 17.07
CA SER A 66 -41.83 18.33 17.73
C SER A 66 -40.64 17.91 18.60
N SER A 67 -39.88 16.92 18.12
CA SER A 67 -38.72 16.39 18.82
C SER A 67 -37.58 17.40 18.75
N LEU A 68 -36.90 17.64 19.88
CA LEU A 68 -35.66 18.42 19.89
C LEU A 68 -34.46 17.65 19.31
N SER A 69 -34.67 16.41 18.88
CA SER A 69 -33.59 15.57 18.33
C SER A 69 -33.48 15.67 16.82
N THR A 70 -34.30 16.48 16.15
CA THR A 70 -34.40 16.63 14.71
C THR A 70 -34.65 18.09 14.38
N THR A 71 -34.14 18.55 13.24
CA THR A 71 -34.37 19.91 12.74
C THR A 71 -35.72 19.98 12.00
N GLY A 72 -36.62 20.86 12.45
CA GLY A 72 -37.94 21.03 11.87
C GLY A 72 -38.99 20.02 12.36
N THR A 73 -40.14 20.00 11.69
CA THR A 73 -41.33 19.24 12.15
C THR A 73 -41.48 17.87 11.50
N GLY A 74 -40.45 17.40 10.78
CA GLY A 74 -40.51 16.21 9.91
C GLY A 74 -41.29 16.43 8.61
N LEU A 75 -41.72 17.66 8.31
CA LEU A 75 -42.44 18.05 7.10
C LEU A 75 -41.68 19.14 6.34
N PHE A 76 -41.74 19.11 4.99
CA PHE A 76 -41.05 20.13 4.17
C PHE A 76 -41.51 21.56 4.50
N GLY A 77 -40.54 22.48 4.55
CA GLY A 77 -40.74 23.93 4.61
C GLY A 77 -41.12 24.51 5.97
N PHE A 78 -40.78 23.85 7.09
CA PHE A 78 -41.15 24.31 8.45
C PHE A 78 -42.66 24.60 8.60
N ARG A 79 -43.49 23.65 8.14
CA ARG A 79 -44.97 23.76 8.22
C ARG A 79 -45.44 24.06 9.64
N THR A 80 -46.04 25.23 9.82
CA THR A 80 -46.54 25.74 11.12
C THR A 80 -48.01 25.45 11.38
N ASP A 81 -48.70 24.85 10.40
CA ASP A 81 -50.14 24.53 10.46
C ASP A 81 -50.43 23.16 11.08
N SER A 82 -49.43 22.28 11.21
CA SER A 82 -49.57 20.92 11.76
C SER A 82 -49.35 20.83 13.28
N LEU A 83 -48.23 21.37 13.78
CA LEU A 83 -47.83 21.36 15.19
C LEU A 83 -47.17 22.70 15.59
N PRO A 84 -47.20 23.08 16.88
CA PRO A 84 -46.40 24.20 17.36
C PRO A 84 -44.91 23.90 17.17
N LEU A 85 -44.17 24.88 16.66
CA LEU A 85 -42.71 24.84 16.56
C LEU A 85 -42.07 24.78 17.95
N THR A 86 -40.94 24.09 18.06
CA THR A 86 -40.08 24.21 19.24
C THR A 86 -39.36 25.56 19.25
N LEU A 87 -38.74 25.94 20.36
CA LEU A 87 -37.96 27.17 20.41
C LEU A 87 -36.77 27.14 19.43
N ALA A 88 -36.15 25.98 19.24
CA ALA A 88 -35.08 25.78 18.26
C ALA A 88 -35.62 25.96 16.83
N ASP A 89 -36.77 25.37 16.51
CA ASP A 89 -37.41 25.55 15.20
C ASP A 89 -37.84 27.01 14.94
N GLU A 90 -38.30 27.73 15.95
CA GLU A 90 -38.63 29.16 15.82
C GLU A 90 -37.40 30.02 15.55
N GLU A 91 -36.25 29.67 16.14
CA GLU A 91 -34.96 30.31 15.91
C GLU A 91 -34.44 30.02 14.50
N GLU A 92 -34.48 28.76 14.07
CA GLU A 92 -34.11 28.31 12.73
C GLU A 92 -34.97 29.00 11.65
N LEU A 93 -36.31 29.03 11.84
CA LEU A 93 -37.22 29.72 10.95
C LEU A 93 -36.99 31.24 10.92
N ALA A 94 -36.46 31.84 12.00
CA ALA A 94 -36.09 33.25 12.00
C ALA A 94 -34.87 33.53 11.10
N TRP A 95 -33.93 32.59 10.98
CA TRP A 95 -32.79 32.69 10.06
C TRP A 95 -33.23 32.63 8.59
N TYR A 96 -34.19 31.77 8.24
CA TYR A 96 -34.83 31.77 6.90
C TYR A 96 -35.55 33.08 6.57
N ARG A 97 -35.99 33.83 7.59
CA ARG A 97 -36.63 35.15 7.40
C ARG A 97 -35.62 36.30 7.38
N SER A 98 -34.36 36.02 7.71
CA SER A 98 -33.27 37.00 7.69
C SER A 98 -32.63 37.01 6.31
N ASP A 99 -32.65 38.16 5.63
CA ASP A 99 -32.06 38.35 4.31
C ASP A 99 -30.52 38.24 4.28
N THR A 100 -29.90 38.10 5.45
CA THR A 100 -28.44 38.03 5.63
C THR A 100 -27.90 36.64 5.99
N VAL A 101 -28.74 35.68 6.41
CA VAL A 101 -28.27 34.37 6.92
C VAL A 101 -28.37 33.30 5.83
N TYR A 102 -29.57 32.83 5.49
CA TYR A 102 -29.79 31.84 4.43
C TYR A 102 -30.06 32.51 3.10
N ARG A 103 -29.02 33.06 2.48
CA ARG A 103 -29.17 33.87 1.26
C ARG A 103 -29.53 33.06 0.00
N PHE A 104 -29.10 31.82 -0.06
CA PHE A 104 -29.38 30.86 -1.13
C PHE A 104 -30.02 29.67 -0.43
N ASP A 105 -30.99 29.01 -1.07
CA ASP A 105 -31.83 28.02 -0.38
C ASP A 105 -32.80 28.65 0.66
N ASN A 106 -33.57 29.65 0.19
CA ASN A 106 -34.62 30.31 0.99
C ASN A 106 -35.96 29.57 0.90
N LEU A 107 -36.80 29.74 1.93
CA LEU A 107 -38.21 29.35 1.86
C LEU A 107 -38.98 30.19 0.82
N PRO A 108 -39.99 29.62 0.13
CA PRO A 108 -40.55 28.28 0.33
C PRO A 108 -39.80 27.15 -0.41
N HIS A 109 -39.56 26.03 0.27
CA HIS A 109 -39.05 24.79 -0.33
C HIS A 109 -40.18 23.97 -0.97
N ASN A 110 -40.79 24.52 -2.01
CA ASN A 110 -41.91 23.89 -2.72
C ASN A 110 -41.44 23.01 -3.89
N GLY A 111 -42.37 22.53 -4.74
CA GLY A 111 -42.00 21.72 -5.90
C GLY A 111 -40.99 22.42 -6.81
N GLN A 112 -41.14 23.73 -7.02
CA GLN A 112 -40.19 24.52 -7.81
C GLN A 112 -38.78 24.52 -7.22
N TYR A 113 -38.65 24.61 -5.91
CA TYR A 113 -37.35 24.53 -5.24
C TYR A 113 -36.60 23.23 -5.60
N PHE A 114 -37.24 22.06 -5.45
CA PHE A 114 -36.62 20.77 -5.79
C PHE A 114 -36.34 20.63 -7.29
N HIS A 115 -37.19 21.19 -8.15
CA HIS A 115 -36.95 21.21 -9.58
C HIS A 115 -35.72 22.07 -9.92
N ASP A 116 -35.53 23.21 -9.26
CA ASP A 116 -34.38 24.07 -9.45
C ASP A 116 -33.09 23.37 -8.98
N GLN A 117 -33.14 22.61 -7.87
CA GLN A 117 -32.02 21.79 -7.42
C GLN A 117 -31.62 20.73 -8.46
N LEU A 118 -32.58 20.04 -9.08
CA LEU A 118 -32.30 19.07 -10.14
C LEU A 118 -31.90 19.74 -11.47
N THR A 119 -32.39 20.95 -11.73
CA THR A 119 -31.93 21.77 -12.87
C THR A 119 -30.45 22.10 -12.74
N PHE A 120 -29.97 22.39 -11.53
CA PHE A 120 -28.53 22.53 -11.26
C PHE A 120 -27.77 21.26 -11.61
N VAL A 121 -28.25 20.09 -11.17
CA VAL A 121 -27.62 18.79 -11.47
C VAL A 121 -27.54 18.55 -12.97
N GLN A 122 -28.64 18.80 -13.70
CA GLN A 122 -28.68 18.72 -15.16
C GLN A 122 -27.61 19.61 -15.79
N ASN A 123 -27.59 20.90 -15.45
CA ASN A 123 -26.63 21.87 -15.99
C ASN A 123 -25.17 21.51 -15.65
N TYR A 124 -24.92 20.97 -14.45
CA TYR A 124 -23.61 20.51 -14.03
C TYR A 124 -23.12 19.36 -14.92
N PHE A 125 -23.90 18.28 -15.04
CA PHE A 125 -23.47 17.10 -15.80
C PHE A 125 -23.38 17.37 -17.31
N ASP A 126 -24.26 18.19 -17.87
CA ASP A 126 -24.14 18.64 -19.26
C ASP A 126 -22.80 19.37 -19.49
N ARG A 127 -22.36 20.17 -18.52
CA ARG A 127 -21.11 20.94 -18.62
C ARG A 127 -19.87 20.08 -18.43
N VAL A 128 -19.79 19.33 -17.33
CA VAL A 128 -18.58 18.57 -16.97
C VAL A 128 -18.36 17.35 -17.88
N SER A 129 -19.43 16.83 -18.50
CA SER A 129 -19.34 15.76 -19.50
C SER A 129 -19.13 16.27 -20.92
N GLN A 130 -19.17 17.58 -21.15
CA GLN A 130 -19.14 18.22 -22.48
C GLN A 130 -20.27 17.75 -23.41
N GLY A 131 -21.46 17.53 -22.85
CA GLY A 131 -22.63 17.03 -23.58
C GLY A 131 -22.57 15.53 -23.91
N ASN A 132 -21.65 14.77 -23.32
CA ASN A 132 -21.62 13.32 -23.45
C ASN A 132 -22.62 12.61 -22.52
N LEU A 133 -23.12 13.31 -21.49
CA LEU A 133 -24.17 12.84 -20.60
C LEU A 133 -25.25 13.92 -20.47
N HIS A 134 -26.49 13.53 -20.77
CA HIS A 134 -27.68 14.33 -20.52
C HIS A 134 -28.50 13.74 -19.37
N VAL A 135 -28.86 14.58 -18.40
CA VAL A 135 -29.66 14.18 -17.25
C VAL A 135 -31.04 14.82 -17.37
N ASP A 136 -32.08 14.01 -17.47
CA ASP A 136 -33.47 14.44 -17.33
C ASP A 136 -34.00 14.05 -15.95
N PHE A 137 -35.13 14.63 -15.52
CA PHE A 137 -35.71 14.31 -14.22
C PHE A 137 -37.21 14.57 -14.15
N GLU A 138 -37.86 13.89 -13.21
CA GLU A 138 -39.27 14.04 -12.90
C GLU A 138 -39.51 13.98 -11.39
N LEU A 139 -40.38 14.86 -10.89
CA LEU A 139 -40.72 14.96 -9.47
C LEU A 139 -42.05 14.27 -9.19
N PHE A 140 -42.10 13.52 -8.09
CA PHE A 140 -43.29 12.83 -7.62
C PHE A 140 -43.57 13.13 -6.14
N PRO A 141 -44.84 13.36 -5.74
CA PRO A 141 -46.07 13.43 -6.55
C PRO A 141 -46.12 14.63 -7.55
N SER A 142 -47.04 14.57 -8.53
CA SER A 142 -46.98 15.34 -9.80
C SER A 142 -46.71 16.86 -9.71
N GLN A 143 -46.15 17.41 -10.79
CA GLN A 143 -45.82 18.84 -10.97
C GLN A 143 -47.01 19.79 -11.13
N GLU A 144 -48.27 19.38 -10.92
CA GLU A 144 -49.42 20.28 -11.12
C GLU A 144 -49.49 21.44 -10.09
N ARG A 145 -48.69 21.40 -9.03
CA ARG A 145 -48.67 22.39 -7.93
C ARG A 145 -47.29 22.96 -7.60
N MET A 146 -46.40 23.09 -8.57
CA MET A 146 -45.01 23.56 -8.35
C MET A 146 -44.88 24.86 -7.54
N SER A 147 -45.84 25.78 -7.66
CA SER A 147 -45.84 27.08 -6.99
C SER A 147 -46.63 27.12 -5.67
N SER A 148 -47.08 25.99 -5.12
CA SER A 148 -47.69 25.98 -3.78
C SER A 148 -46.69 26.39 -2.70
N GLU A 149 -47.17 26.76 -1.51
CA GLU A 149 -46.30 27.13 -0.39
C GLU A 149 -45.46 25.94 0.10
N TYR A 150 -46.02 24.73 0.04
CA TYR A 150 -45.37 23.47 0.40
C TYR A 150 -45.52 22.47 -0.74
N PRO A 151 -44.57 21.55 -0.95
CA PRO A 151 -44.66 20.53 -1.99
C PRO A 151 -45.73 19.49 -1.64
N GLU A 152 -46.27 18.83 -2.65
CA GLU A 152 -46.96 17.56 -2.44
C GLU A 152 -45.89 16.49 -2.19
N ALA A 153 -46.10 15.60 -1.22
CA ALA A 153 -45.09 14.60 -0.81
C ALA A 153 -45.77 13.30 -0.35
N PHE A 154 -45.04 12.19 -0.48
CA PHE A 154 -45.42 10.91 0.10
C PHE A 154 -45.10 10.92 1.60
N GLN A 155 -46.07 10.59 2.44
CA GLN A 155 -45.87 10.62 3.89
C GLN A 155 -45.62 9.22 4.44
N VAL A 156 -44.44 8.98 5.02
CA VAL A 156 -44.11 7.72 5.66
C VAL A 156 -44.82 7.55 7.01
N PRO A 157 -45.03 6.31 7.50
CA PRO A 157 -45.88 6.05 8.68
C PRO A 157 -45.23 6.39 10.02
N LEU A 158 -43.92 6.69 10.07
CA LEU A 158 -43.21 6.98 11.32
C LEU A 158 -42.56 8.38 11.29
N GLN A 159 -42.24 8.86 12.49
CA GLN A 159 -41.46 10.07 12.72
C GLN A 159 -39.98 9.85 12.36
N MET A 160 -39.27 10.90 11.98
CA MET A 160 -37.87 10.84 11.50
C MET A 160 -36.94 10.11 12.49
N MET A 161 -37.07 10.38 13.79
CA MET A 161 -36.27 9.74 14.86
C MET A 161 -36.40 8.20 14.93
N ARG A 162 -37.40 7.60 14.28
CA ARG A 162 -37.55 6.14 14.19
C ARG A 162 -36.73 5.54 13.06
N TYR A 163 -36.41 6.33 12.05
CA TYR A 163 -35.57 5.97 10.92
C TYR A 163 -34.10 6.39 11.12
N SER A 164 -33.84 7.41 11.93
CA SER A 164 -32.50 7.79 12.36
C SER A 164 -32.42 7.82 13.89
N PRO A 165 -32.00 6.71 14.53
CA PRO A 165 -32.20 6.53 15.96
C PRO A 165 -31.12 7.18 16.85
N GLY A 166 -30.56 8.34 16.44
CA GLY A 166 -29.64 9.17 17.21
C GLY A 166 -28.37 8.47 17.71
N GLU A 167 -27.91 8.89 18.88
CA GLU A 167 -26.67 8.43 19.54
C GLU A 167 -26.64 6.92 19.88
N PRO A 168 -25.43 6.35 20.10
CA PRO A 168 -25.25 5.02 20.64
C PRO A 168 -25.92 4.85 22.01
N ARG A 169 -26.49 3.68 22.26
CA ARG A 169 -27.08 3.36 23.58
C ARG A 169 -25.97 3.00 24.57
N PRO A 170 -26.17 3.24 25.88
CA PRO A 170 -25.20 2.81 26.89
C PRO A 170 -24.93 1.30 26.82
N GLY A 171 -23.67 0.92 26.58
CA GLY A 171 -23.23 -0.47 26.47
C GLY A 171 -23.45 -1.12 25.10
N GLU A 172 -23.93 -0.38 24.10
CA GLU A 172 -24.00 -0.82 22.70
C GLU A 172 -22.61 -0.75 22.08
N SER A 173 -22.20 -1.81 21.39
CA SER A 173 -20.95 -1.81 20.62
C SER A 173 -21.10 -1.00 19.32
N ASP A 174 -19.99 -0.51 18.76
CA ASP A 174 -19.99 0.25 17.50
C ASP A 174 -20.63 -0.53 16.33
N LEU A 175 -20.46 -1.85 16.31
CA LEU A 175 -21.07 -2.73 15.33
C LEU A 175 -22.59 -2.84 15.50
N GLU A 176 -23.07 -2.98 16.74
CA GLU A 176 -24.51 -3.00 17.03
C GLU A 176 -25.16 -1.66 16.69
N PHE A 177 -24.49 -0.57 17.04
CA PHE A 177 -24.92 0.78 16.69
C PHE A 177 -25.02 0.99 15.18
N SER A 178 -23.97 0.63 14.44
CA SER A 178 -23.93 0.72 12.99
C SER A 178 -25.04 -0.12 12.35
N ARG A 179 -25.21 -1.37 12.79
CA ARG A 179 -26.31 -2.24 12.32
C ARG A 179 -27.68 -1.63 12.59
N ARG A 180 -27.89 -1.05 13.76
CA ARG A 180 -29.16 -0.39 14.13
C ARG A 180 -29.44 0.82 13.23
N ARG A 181 -28.46 1.68 12.96
CA ARG A 181 -28.60 2.82 12.05
C ARG A 181 -28.93 2.36 10.62
N THR A 182 -28.15 1.44 10.07
CA THR A 182 -28.36 0.92 8.71
C THR A 182 -29.73 0.26 8.56
N THR A 183 -30.15 -0.55 9.55
CA THR A 183 -31.46 -1.21 9.55
C THR A 183 -32.60 -0.18 9.55
N SER A 184 -32.49 0.88 10.36
CA SER A 184 -33.51 1.93 10.42
C SER A 184 -33.55 2.77 9.13
N LEU A 185 -32.41 3.02 8.49
CA LEU A 185 -32.33 3.69 7.18
C LEU A 185 -32.97 2.86 6.07
N LEU A 186 -32.66 1.56 6.00
CA LEU A 186 -33.27 0.65 5.02
C LEU A 186 -34.79 0.54 5.21
N ARG A 187 -35.26 0.63 6.46
CA ARG A 187 -36.69 0.71 6.77
C ARG A 187 -37.34 1.99 6.22
N PHE A 188 -36.65 3.12 6.25
CA PHE A 188 -37.14 4.37 5.67
C PHE A 188 -37.32 4.23 4.16
N ILE A 189 -36.29 3.73 3.46
CA ILE A 189 -36.32 3.55 2.01
C ILE A 189 -37.46 2.62 1.59
N ARG A 190 -37.63 1.51 2.33
CA ARG A 190 -38.78 0.63 2.15
C ARG A 190 -40.09 1.39 2.27
N ASP A 191 -40.30 2.09 3.38
CA ASP A 191 -41.58 2.78 3.64
C ASP A 191 -41.84 3.89 2.62
N ALA A 192 -40.82 4.64 2.22
CA ALA A 192 -40.90 5.66 1.18
C ALA A 192 -41.35 5.08 -0.17
N ILE A 193 -40.73 3.97 -0.59
CA ILE A 193 -41.08 3.30 -1.85
C ILE A 193 -42.46 2.67 -1.79
N VAL A 194 -42.84 2.07 -0.67
CA VAL A 194 -44.18 1.46 -0.49
C VAL A 194 -45.28 2.53 -0.53
N GLU A 195 -45.08 3.69 0.09
CA GLU A 195 -46.05 4.79 0.04
C GLU A 195 -46.14 5.41 -1.37
N ALA A 196 -45.02 5.43 -2.10
CA ALA A 196 -45.00 5.85 -3.50
C ALA A 196 -45.69 4.84 -4.43
N ASP A 197 -45.60 3.53 -4.17
CA ASP A 197 -46.20 2.46 -4.98
C ASP A 197 -47.71 2.24 -4.69
N THR A 198 -48.47 3.32 -4.58
CA THR A 198 -49.91 3.29 -4.35
C THR A 198 -50.69 3.71 -5.62
N THR A 199 -51.90 4.27 -5.50
CA THR A 199 -52.72 4.62 -6.67
C THR A 199 -52.10 5.78 -7.47
N ALA A 200 -51.68 5.50 -8.71
CA ALA A 200 -50.81 6.34 -9.57
C ALA A 200 -49.30 6.23 -9.26
N SER A 201 -48.82 5.01 -8.99
CA SER A 201 -47.41 4.68 -8.78
C SER A 201 -46.48 5.25 -9.85
N PRO A 202 -45.39 5.95 -9.45
CA PRO A 202 -44.38 6.45 -10.40
C PRO A 202 -43.67 5.31 -11.10
N PHE A 203 -43.66 4.09 -10.54
CA PHE A 203 -42.96 2.94 -11.09
C PHE A 203 -43.72 2.24 -12.23
N SER A 204 -44.98 2.62 -12.46
CA SER A 204 -45.86 1.97 -13.44
C SER A 204 -45.45 2.14 -14.91
N SER A 205 -44.54 3.07 -15.21
CA SER A 205 -43.91 3.26 -16.53
C SER A 205 -42.59 2.51 -16.70
N LEU A 206 -42.06 1.93 -15.62
CA LEU A 206 -40.72 1.34 -15.59
C LEU A 206 -40.75 -0.14 -15.97
N VAL A 207 -39.67 -0.56 -16.62
CA VAL A 207 -39.29 -1.95 -16.84
C VAL A 207 -37.88 -2.19 -16.32
N MET A 208 -37.58 -3.44 -15.98
CA MET A 208 -36.26 -3.86 -15.51
C MET A 208 -35.67 -4.86 -16.50
N ASP A 209 -34.40 -4.71 -16.85
CA ASP A 209 -33.69 -5.70 -17.67
C ASP A 209 -33.04 -6.81 -16.84
N ASP A 210 -32.51 -7.85 -17.51
CA ASP A 210 -31.86 -9.01 -16.88
C ASP A 210 -30.65 -8.65 -16.01
N SER A 211 -30.09 -7.44 -16.16
CA SER A 211 -28.98 -6.97 -15.31
C SER A 211 -29.47 -6.28 -14.03
N GLY A 212 -30.77 -5.99 -13.94
CA GLY A 212 -31.38 -5.19 -12.87
C GLY A 212 -31.34 -3.68 -13.13
N THR A 213 -31.09 -3.25 -14.37
CA THR A 213 -31.16 -1.82 -14.73
C THR A 213 -32.61 -1.42 -14.98
N LEU A 214 -33.01 -0.26 -14.47
CA LEU A 214 -34.34 0.31 -14.68
C LEU A 214 -34.38 1.19 -15.93
N TRP A 215 -35.47 1.06 -16.68
CA TRP A 215 -35.72 1.83 -17.90
C TRP A 215 -37.15 2.36 -17.90
N GLU A 216 -37.32 3.66 -18.14
CA GLU A 216 -38.61 4.24 -18.52
C GLU A 216 -38.88 3.94 -19.99
N VAL A 217 -40.07 3.43 -20.31
CA VAL A 217 -40.49 3.17 -21.69
C VAL A 217 -41.71 4.04 -22.04
N THR A 218 -41.55 4.94 -23.00
CA THR A 218 -42.64 5.82 -23.45
C THR A 218 -43.68 5.06 -24.28
N GLU A 219 -44.88 5.62 -24.44
CA GLU A 219 -45.92 5.05 -25.33
C GLU A 219 -45.45 4.89 -26.80
N GLN A 220 -44.42 5.65 -27.21
CA GLN A 220 -43.83 5.58 -28.55
C GLN A 220 -42.75 4.50 -28.68
N GLY A 221 -42.36 3.85 -27.58
CA GLY A 221 -41.37 2.78 -27.54
C GLY A 221 -39.92 3.25 -27.35
N ASP A 222 -39.70 4.53 -27.05
CA ASP A 222 -38.39 5.04 -26.67
C ASP A 222 -38.10 4.67 -25.21
N SER A 223 -36.86 4.22 -24.93
CA SER A 223 -36.44 3.79 -23.60
C SER A 223 -35.28 4.64 -23.07
N THR A 224 -35.41 5.14 -21.84
CA THR A 224 -34.37 5.93 -21.15
C THR A 224 -34.01 5.25 -19.84
N LYS A 225 -32.71 5.12 -19.54
CA LYS A 225 -32.25 4.54 -18.28
C LYS A 225 -32.70 5.42 -17.11
N THR A 226 -33.26 4.83 -16.06
CA THR A 226 -33.89 5.57 -14.96
C THR A 226 -33.25 5.26 -13.61
N PHE A 227 -33.06 6.29 -12.79
CA PHE A 227 -32.53 6.20 -11.43
C PHE A 227 -33.55 6.72 -10.41
N ILE A 228 -33.52 6.17 -9.19
CA ILE A 228 -34.44 6.58 -8.11
C ILE A 228 -33.71 7.48 -7.12
N LEU A 229 -34.25 8.68 -6.90
CA LEU A 229 -33.80 9.63 -5.88
C LEU A 229 -34.92 9.85 -4.87
N ILE A 230 -34.61 9.85 -3.59
CA ILE A 230 -35.52 10.25 -2.51
C ILE A 230 -35.01 11.57 -1.93
N PHE A 231 -35.82 12.62 -2.03
CA PHE A 231 -35.70 13.80 -1.18
C PHE A 231 -36.50 13.57 0.10
N TYR A 232 -35.88 13.76 1.27
CA TYR A 232 -36.57 13.66 2.55
C TYR A 232 -36.68 15.02 3.24
N ALA A 233 -37.78 15.27 3.95
CA ALA A 233 -37.98 16.50 4.72
C ALA A 233 -36.97 16.65 5.87
N GLY A 234 -36.53 17.88 6.13
CA GLY A 234 -35.55 18.19 7.20
C GLY A 234 -34.11 18.33 6.73
N SER A 235 -33.23 18.68 7.68
CA SER A 235 -31.85 19.07 7.40
C SER A 235 -30.88 17.88 7.36
N SER A 236 -29.76 18.07 6.65
CA SER A 236 -28.67 17.11 6.59
C SER A 236 -27.95 17.00 7.94
N TYR A 237 -27.80 15.79 8.49
CA TYR A 237 -26.94 15.55 9.66
C TYR A 237 -25.50 16.08 9.46
N LEU A 238 -25.05 16.25 8.22
CA LEU A 238 -23.72 16.74 7.91
C LEU A 238 -23.41 18.12 8.53
N THR A 239 -24.41 18.98 8.65
CA THR A 239 -24.25 20.38 9.08
C THR A 239 -24.68 20.62 10.53
N ASP A 240 -25.05 19.56 11.26
CA ASP A 240 -25.50 19.61 12.65
C ASP A 240 -24.36 20.04 13.59
N GLY A 241 -24.56 21.15 14.30
CA GLY A 241 -23.58 21.79 15.16
C GLY A 241 -22.69 22.83 14.48
N ALA A 242 -22.99 23.23 13.23
CA ALA A 242 -22.27 24.26 12.47
C ALA A 242 -20.72 24.12 12.48
N GLY A 243 -20.22 22.88 12.36
CA GLY A 243 -18.78 22.57 12.40
C GLY A 243 -18.18 22.42 13.80
N ASN A 244 -18.99 22.52 14.87
CA ASN A 244 -18.60 22.21 16.24
C ASN A 244 -19.34 20.95 16.73
N PRO A 245 -18.67 19.79 16.83
CA PRO A 245 -19.30 18.55 17.29
C PRO A 245 -19.90 18.61 18.70
N LEU A 246 -19.52 19.60 19.52
CA LEU A 246 -20.09 19.82 20.85
C LEU A 246 -21.38 20.67 20.83
N ALA A 247 -21.68 21.28 19.68
CA ALA A 247 -22.88 22.08 19.46
C ALA A 247 -23.98 21.31 18.72
N SER A 248 -23.71 20.10 18.22
CA SER A 248 -24.71 19.26 17.57
C SER A 248 -25.86 18.96 18.53
N ASP A 249 -27.07 19.36 18.15
CA ASP A 249 -28.26 19.28 19.00
C ASP A 249 -29.43 18.52 18.36
N SER A 250 -29.30 18.15 17.08
CA SER A 250 -30.29 17.41 16.30
C SER A 250 -29.77 16.02 15.85
N PRO A 251 -29.32 15.13 16.77
CA PRO A 251 -28.59 13.90 16.43
C PRO A 251 -29.39 12.86 15.64
N SER A 252 -30.71 13.05 15.49
CA SER A 252 -31.60 12.20 14.69
C SER A 252 -31.89 12.78 13.30
N ASP A 253 -31.26 13.87 12.90
CA ASP A 253 -31.23 14.27 11.50
C ASP A 253 -30.65 13.13 10.64
N MET A 254 -31.12 13.04 9.41
CA MET A 254 -30.74 11.97 8.49
C MET A 254 -29.53 12.40 7.66
N ILE A 255 -28.66 11.44 7.34
CA ILE A 255 -27.55 11.65 6.41
C ILE A 255 -27.97 11.22 5.01
N HIS A 256 -27.56 11.98 4.00
CA HIS A 256 -27.64 11.57 2.60
C HIS A 256 -26.88 10.24 2.41
N THR A 257 -27.35 9.37 1.53
CA THR A 257 -26.76 8.03 1.35
C THR A 257 -27.11 7.48 -0.02
N PHE A 258 -26.16 6.74 -0.60
CA PHE A 258 -26.39 5.88 -1.76
C PHE A 258 -26.49 4.44 -1.26
N ILE A 259 -27.61 3.78 -1.52
CA ILE A 259 -27.81 2.37 -1.21
C ILE A 259 -27.59 1.56 -2.48
N SER A 260 -26.57 0.70 -2.47
CA SER A 260 -26.31 -0.29 -3.52
C SER A 260 -27.08 -1.59 -3.28
N ARG A 261 -27.03 -2.48 -4.27
CA ARG A 261 -27.60 -3.83 -4.18
C ARG A 261 -27.05 -4.62 -2.98
N ASP A 262 -25.77 -4.45 -2.65
CA ASP A 262 -25.09 -5.21 -1.59
C ASP A 262 -25.75 -5.00 -0.22
N PHE A 263 -26.29 -3.81 0.05
CA PHE A 263 -27.03 -3.55 1.28
C PHE A 263 -28.34 -4.35 1.35
N PHE A 264 -29.02 -4.53 0.23
CA PHE A 264 -30.21 -5.38 0.20
C PHE A 264 -29.81 -6.86 0.37
N GLU A 265 -28.73 -7.31 -0.28
CA GLU A 265 -28.24 -8.69 -0.18
C GLU A 265 -27.73 -9.04 1.23
N GLU A 266 -26.99 -8.15 1.89
CA GLU A 266 -26.45 -8.37 3.23
C GLU A 266 -27.56 -8.46 4.30
N TYR A 267 -28.61 -7.64 4.18
CA TYR A 267 -29.66 -7.53 5.19
C TYR A 267 -30.92 -8.35 4.86
N TYR A 268 -31.06 -8.88 3.65
CA TYR A 268 -32.17 -9.75 3.26
C TYR A 268 -31.96 -11.18 3.72
N SER A 269 -32.94 -11.72 4.44
CA SER A 269 -33.01 -13.15 4.79
C SER A 269 -34.40 -13.69 4.51
N PRO A 270 -34.59 -14.61 3.53
CA PRO A 270 -35.90 -15.18 3.22
C PRO A 270 -36.61 -15.82 4.41
N GLU A 271 -35.84 -16.31 5.40
CA GLU A 271 -36.35 -17.04 6.55
C GLU A 271 -36.60 -16.14 7.78
N ASN A 272 -36.04 -14.92 7.83
CA ASN A 272 -36.04 -14.04 9.02
C ASN A 272 -36.21 -12.54 8.69
N ASP A 273 -36.92 -12.21 7.61
CA ASP A 273 -37.12 -10.82 7.17
C ASP A 273 -38.02 -10.01 8.14
N THR A 274 -37.39 -9.45 9.17
CA THR A 274 -38.03 -8.52 10.12
C THR A 274 -37.83 -7.05 9.74
N VAL A 275 -36.86 -6.76 8.87
CA VAL A 275 -36.46 -5.40 8.46
C VAL A 275 -37.31 -4.93 7.29
N PHE A 276 -37.46 -5.76 6.25
CA PHE A 276 -38.18 -5.41 5.04
C PHE A 276 -39.64 -5.90 5.06
N ALA A 277 -40.02 -6.74 6.02
CA ALA A 277 -41.40 -7.19 6.24
C ALA A 277 -42.07 -7.77 4.98
N GLY A 278 -41.30 -8.47 4.15
CA GLY A 278 -41.73 -9.09 2.90
C GLY A 278 -41.72 -8.15 1.68
N ALA A 279 -41.31 -6.89 1.84
CA ALA A 279 -41.22 -5.94 0.73
C ALA A 279 -40.00 -6.17 -0.18
N VAL A 280 -38.94 -6.77 0.34
CA VAL A 280 -37.77 -7.20 -0.45
C VAL A 280 -37.96 -8.62 -0.93
N SER A 281 -37.63 -8.86 -2.20
CA SER A 281 -37.61 -10.21 -2.76
C SER A 281 -36.59 -10.31 -3.87
N GLU A 282 -36.19 -11.53 -4.18
CA GLU A 282 -35.33 -11.83 -5.32
C GLU A 282 -36.17 -12.17 -6.56
N LYS A 283 -35.80 -11.61 -7.71
CA LYS A 283 -36.32 -12.00 -9.02
C LYS A 283 -35.17 -11.96 -10.03
N ASP A 284 -34.97 -13.06 -10.75
CA ASP A 284 -33.92 -13.20 -11.78
C ASP A 284 -32.50 -12.85 -11.29
N GLY A 285 -32.19 -13.20 -10.04
CA GLY A 285 -30.89 -12.93 -9.41
C GLY A 285 -30.69 -11.51 -8.89
N VAL A 286 -31.74 -10.67 -8.92
CA VAL A 286 -31.73 -9.30 -8.38
C VAL A 286 -32.51 -9.25 -7.08
N VAL A 287 -31.84 -8.92 -5.97
CA VAL A 287 -32.46 -8.65 -4.67
C VAL A 287 -32.78 -7.16 -4.56
N GLY A 288 -34.03 -6.83 -4.23
CA GLY A 288 -34.45 -5.44 -4.05
C GLY A 288 -35.91 -5.30 -3.63
N LEU A 289 -36.38 -4.06 -3.49
CA LEU A 289 -37.77 -3.75 -3.14
C LEU A 289 -38.70 -4.04 -4.32
N SER A 290 -39.76 -4.81 -4.07
CA SER A 290 -40.73 -5.19 -5.09
C SER A 290 -41.78 -4.09 -5.30
N VAL A 291 -41.90 -3.59 -6.53
CA VAL A 291 -42.91 -2.59 -6.91
C VAL A 291 -43.61 -2.96 -8.22
N GLN A 292 -44.81 -2.42 -8.45
CA GLN A 292 -45.60 -2.65 -9.67
C GLN A 292 -45.03 -1.89 -10.88
N GLY A 293 -44.34 -2.59 -11.78
CA GLY A 293 -43.86 -2.05 -13.06
C GLY A 293 -44.92 -2.08 -14.17
N GLN A 294 -44.54 -1.70 -15.40
CA GLN A 294 -45.46 -1.56 -16.53
C GLN A 294 -46.18 -2.86 -16.95
N HIS A 295 -45.49 -3.99 -16.84
CA HIS A 295 -46.01 -5.30 -17.27
C HIS A 295 -45.89 -6.38 -16.19
N GLU A 296 -45.01 -6.18 -15.22
CA GLU A 296 -44.69 -7.12 -14.17
C GLU A 296 -44.05 -6.40 -12.98
N ASP A 297 -43.92 -7.11 -11.86
CA ASP A 297 -43.22 -6.57 -10.70
C ASP A 297 -41.71 -6.47 -11.00
N ILE A 298 -41.12 -5.33 -10.63
CA ILE A 298 -39.69 -5.00 -10.78
C ILE A 298 -39.00 -4.92 -9.42
N ARG A 299 -37.66 -4.83 -9.40
CA ARG A 299 -36.86 -4.72 -8.17
C ARG A 299 -36.08 -3.41 -8.15
N ILE A 300 -36.37 -2.56 -7.17
CA ILE A 300 -35.55 -1.39 -6.87
C ILE A 300 -34.42 -1.86 -5.95
N SER A 301 -33.22 -2.01 -6.51
CA SER A 301 -32.02 -2.47 -5.78
C SER A 301 -31.00 -1.36 -5.53
N GLU A 302 -31.23 -0.16 -6.05
CA GLU A 302 -30.33 1.00 -5.89
C GLU A 302 -31.15 2.26 -5.67
N VAL A 303 -30.76 3.09 -4.68
CA VAL A 303 -31.50 4.30 -4.31
C VAL A 303 -30.52 5.40 -3.89
N MET A 304 -30.66 6.59 -4.46
CA MET A 304 -30.02 7.82 -3.99
C MET A 304 -30.90 8.51 -2.95
N MET A 305 -30.29 9.08 -1.91
CA MET A 305 -31.00 9.89 -0.90
C MET A 305 -30.36 11.25 -0.71
N SER A 306 -31.18 12.29 -0.63
CA SER A 306 -30.77 13.67 -0.34
C SER A 306 -31.74 14.34 0.65
N PRO A 307 -31.25 15.19 1.56
CA PRO A 307 -32.10 16.00 2.42
C PRO A 307 -32.84 17.09 1.63
N GLU A 308 -33.83 17.70 2.28
CA GLU A 308 -34.49 18.92 1.84
C GLU A 308 -33.50 20.07 1.73
N THR A 309 -32.62 20.22 2.72
CA THR A 309 -31.66 21.31 2.82
C THR A 309 -30.46 20.88 3.68
N SER A 310 -29.34 21.61 3.58
CA SER A 310 -28.23 21.52 4.55
C SER A 310 -28.16 22.76 5.44
N ASN A 311 -29.11 23.69 5.33
CA ASN A 311 -29.20 24.84 6.23
C ASN A 311 -29.68 24.40 7.62
N GLN A 312 -28.84 24.64 8.63
CA GLN A 312 -29.19 24.56 10.05
C GLN A 312 -28.15 25.32 10.87
N ASP A 313 -28.48 25.67 12.12
CA ASP A 313 -27.54 26.27 13.08
C ASP A 313 -26.84 27.52 12.56
N SER A 314 -27.58 28.34 11.79
CA SER A 314 -27.10 29.53 11.07
C SER A 314 -26.06 29.28 9.98
N LEU A 315 -25.78 28.01 9.65
CA LEU A 315 -24.87 27.62 8.59
C LEU A 315 -25.61 27.54 7.25
N ASN A 316 -25.37 28.51 6.37
CA ASN A 316 -25.91 28.52 5.02
C ASN A 316 -25.11 27.57 4.10
N TRP A 317 -25.63 26.36 3.85
CA TRP A 317 -24.97 25.27 3.14
C TRP A 317 -25.90 24.61 2.11
N GLY A 318 -25.40 24.37 0.91
CA GLY A 318 -26.17 23.81 -0.21
C GLY A 318 -26.19 22.28 -0.24
N ILE A 319 -27.23 21.73 -0.88
CA ILE A 319 -27.32 20.29 -1.19
C ILE A 319 -26.82 19.93 -2.60
N ASN A 320 -26.43 20.93 -3.39
CA ASN A 320 -26.03 20.76 -4.79
C ASN A 320 -24.88 19.76 -4.95
N GLY A 321 -23.83 19.89 -4.13
CA GLY A 321 -22.70 18.96 -4.11
C GLY A 321 -23.09 17.54 -3.70
N ILE A 322 -23.99 17.39 -2.71
CA ILE A 322 -24.54 16.09 -2.30
C ILE A 322 -25.24 15.43 -3.49
N LEU A 323 -26.14 16.14 -4.18
CA LEU A 323 -26.88 15.62 -5.32
C LEU A 323 -25.97 15.18 -6.47
N VAL A 324 -24.97 16.00 -6.79
CA VAL A 324 -23.98 15.66 -7.82
C VAL A 324 -23.18 14.43 -7.42
N ASN A 325 -22.73 14.32 -6.17
CA ASN A 325 -22.01 13.15 -5.67
C ASN A 325 -22.87 11.88 -5.73
N GLN A 326 -24.14 11.95 -5.31
CA GLN A 326 -25.06 10.80 -5.38
C GLN A 326 -25.24 10.32 -6.82
N LEU A 327 -25.47 11.24 -7.77
CA LEU A 327 -25.61 10.88 -9.17
C LEU A 327 -24.31 10.35 -9.77
N ALA A 328 -23.15 10.90 -9.42
CA ALA A 328 -21.86 10.40 -9.88
C ALA A 328 -21.63 8.94 -9.43
N ARG A 329 -21.95 8.62 -8.17
CA ARG A 329 -21.92 7.24 -7.65
C ARG A 329 -22.89 6.34 -8.42
N GLN A 330 -24.12 6.79 -8.63
CA GLN A 330 -25.14 6.07 -9.40
C GLN A 330 -24.75 5.85 -10.88
N LEU A 331 -23.94 6.72 -11.48
CA LEU A 331 -23.40 6.54 -12.83
C LEU A 331 -22.27 5.51 -12.89
N GLY A 332 -21.65 5.22 -11.73
CA GLY A 332 -20.56 4.25 -11.59
C GLY A 332 -19.18 4.87 -11.28
N ALA A 333 -19.11 6.18 -11.00
CA ALA A 333 -17.85 6.80 -10.58
C ALA A 333 -17.43 6.24 -9.21
N PRO A 334 -16.17 5.79 -9.05
CA PRO A 334 -15.71 5.19 -7.80
C PRO A 334 -15.44 6.28 -6.75
N THR A 335 -15.65 5.91 -5.49
CA THR A 335 -15.34 6.75 -4.33
C THR A 335 -13.82 6.92 -4.19
N LEU A 336 -13.39 8.17 -3.98
CA LEU A 336 -11.96 8.53 -3.88
C LEU A 336 -11.55 9.04 -2.50
N ASN A 337 -12.42 8.87 -1.50
CA ASN A 337 -12.17 9.17 -0.09
C ASN A 337 -11.70 7.93 0.71
N THR A 338 -11.37 8.09 1.99
CA THR A 338 -10.96 7.02 2.91
C THR A 338 -11.96 6.90 4.05
N ALA A 339 -12.95 6.01 3.94
CA ALA A 339 -13.95 5.80 5.01
C ALA A 339 -14.66 7.08 5.50
N GLY A 340 -14.91 8.03 4.59
CA GLY A 340 -15.50 9.33 4.92
C GLY A 340 -14.49 10.46 5.18
N PHE A 341 -13.19 10.14 5.33
CA PHE A 341 -12.13 11.14 5.40
C PHE A 341 -11.60 11.52 4.01
N PRO A 342 -11.11 12.75 3.80
CA PRO A 342 -10.51 13.15 2.53
C PRO A 342 -9.33 12.26 2.12
N ALA A 343 -9.13 12.06 0.82
CA ALA A 343 -7.93 11.43 0.25
C ALA A 343 -7.48 12.08 -1.06
N ILE A 344 -8.38 12.73 -1.79
CA ILE A 344 -8.04 13.64 -2.88
C ILE A 344 -8.47 15.09 -2.60
N GLY A 345 -9.01 15.36 -1.42
CA GLY A 345 -9.33 16.70 -0.94
C GLY A 345 -10.41 17.40 -1.77
N ALA A 346 -10.39 18.73 -1.74
CA ALA A 346 -11.35 19.62 -2.39
C ALA A 346 -11.38 19.51 -3.92
N PHE A 347 -10.44 18.78 -4.51
CA PHE A 347 -10.11 18.86 -5.93
C PHE A 347 -10.97 17.97 -6.83
N GLY A 348 -11.83 17.12 -6.25
CA GLY A 348 -12.71 16.25 -7.00
C GLY A 348 -13.99 15.84 -6.25
N ILE A 349 -15.09 15.77 -6.99
CA ILE A 349 -16.45 15.53 -6.47
C ILE A 349 -16.67 14.17 -5.78
N MET A 350 -15.75 13.21 -6.00
CA MET A 350 -15.80 11.87 -5.41
C MET A 350 -15.12 11.79 -4.03
N ASP A 351 -14.85 12.95 -3.43
CA ASP A 351 -14.29 13.12 -2.09
C ASP A 351 -15.21 13.99 -1.24
N TYR A 352 -15.20 13.74 0.08
CA TYR A 352 -15.95 14.52 1.06
C TYR A 352 -15.72 16.02 0.94
N ALA A 353 -14.45 16.41 0.86
CA ALA A 353 -14.07 17.81 0.75
C ALA A 353 -14.52 18.44 -0.57
N GLY A 354 -14.50 17.66 -1.66
CA GLY A 354 -14.89 18.12 -2.99
C GLY A 354 -16.39 18.40 -3.10
N TYR A 355 -17.25 17.48 -2.67
CA TYR A 355 -18.70 17.75 -2.71
C TYR A 355 -19.17 18.79 -1.68
N SER A 356 -18.33 19.08 -0.70
CA SER A 356 -18.58 20.10 0.31
C SER A 356 -17.99 21.47 -0.07
N ALA A 357 -17.13 21.55 -1.09
CA ALA A 357 -16.52 22.80 -1.52
C ALA A 357 -17.56 23.83 -1.99
N GLY A 358 -17.24 25.12 -1.83
CA GLY A 358 -18.18 26.20 -2.11
C GLY A 358 -19.41 26.17 -1.19
N LYS A 359 -19.23 25.74 0.08
CA LYS A 359 -20.31 25.50 1.06
C LYS A 359 -21.40 24.55 0.55
N GLY A 360 -21.01 23.53 -0.22
CA GLY A 360 -21.92 22.56 -0.84
C GLY A 360 -22.81 23.10 -1.97
N PHE A 361 -22.80 24.42 -2.24
CA PHE A 361 -23.59 25.02 -3.31
C PHE A 361 -22.95 24.86 -4.69
N ILE A 362 -21.61 24.91 -4.76
CA ILE A 362 -20.88 24.85 -6.02
C ILE A 362 -19.79 23.79 -5.93
N PRO A 363 -20.14 22.51 -6.15
CA PRO A 363 -19.15 21.46 -6.31
C PRO A 363 -18.18 21.76 -7.47
N PRO A 364 -16.89 21.40 -7.33
CA PRO A 364 -15.88 21.58 -8.37
C PRO A 364 -16.08 20.58 -9.51
N TYR A 365 -15.34 20.74 -10.61
CA TYR A 365 -15.29 19.69 -11.62
C TYR A 365 -14.82 18.35 -11.02
N PRO A 366 -15.27 17.19 -11.56
CA PRO A 366 -14.72 15.88 -11.19
C PRO A 366 -13.21 15.87 -11.46
N SER A 367 -12.43 15.04 -10.75
CA SER A 367 -10.97 14.97 -10.98
C SER A 367 -10.64 14.49 -12.39
N ALA A 368 -9.41 14.74 -12.86
CA ALA A 368 -8.95 14.21 -14.15
C ALA A 368 -9.16 12.69 -14.26
N PHE A 369 -8.88 11.96 -13.17
CA PHE A 369 -9.15 10.53 -13.11
C PHE A 369 -10.63 10.20 -13.31
N THR A 370 -11.55 10.85 -12.58
CA THR A 370 -12.99 10.58 -12.73
C THR A 370 -13.46 10.86 -14.15
N ARG A 371 -13.05 11.98 -14.78
CA ARG A 371 -13.46 12.30 -16.15
C ARG A 371 -12.88 11.33 -17.18
N TYR A 372 -11.64 10.87 -16.99
CA TYR A 372 -11.02 9.83 -17.82
C TYR A 372 -11.70 8.46 -17.63
N PHE A 373 -11.99 8.08 -16.39
CA PHE A 373 -12.67 6.83 -16.03
C PHE A 373 -14.08 6.77 -16.65
N MET A 374 -14.85 7.86 -16.51
CA MET A 374 -16.19 8.00 -17.09
C MET A 374 -16.17 8.17 -18.63
N GLY A 375 -14.99 8.41 -19.23
CA GLY A 375 -14.86 8.60 -20.66
C GLY A 375 -15.33 9.96 -21.18
N TRP A 376 -15.52 10.95 -20.29
CA TRP A 376 -15.89 12.32 -20.68
C TRP A 376 -14.72 13.09 -21.27
N ASP A 377 -13.50 12.80 -20.81
CA ASP A 377 -12.26 13.32 -21.36
C ASP A 377 -11.38 12.18 -21.89
N THR A 378 -10.66 12.45 -22.97
CA THR A 378 -9.63 11.54 -23.51
C THR A 378 -8.28 12.20 -23.35
N PRO A 379 -7.37 11.67 -22.51
CA PRO A 379 -6.07 12.28 -22.30
C PRO A 379 -5.18 12.13 -23.53
N LEU A 380 -4.37 13.15 -23.80
CA LEU A 380 -3.25 13.04 -24.73
C LEU A 380 -2.11 12.27 -24.04
N LEU A 381 -1.71 11.16 -24.65
CA LEU A 381 -0.51 10.44 -24.21
C LEU A 381 0.72 11.32 -24.43
N PHE A 382 1.48 11.58 -23.36
CA PHE A 382 2.60 12.49 -23.35
C PHE A 382 3.81 11.87 -22.64
N ASP A 383 4.83 11.51 -23.42
CA ASP A 383 6.02 10.80 -22.92
C ASP A 383 7.20 11.76 -22.63
N GLU A 384 7.62 12.55 -23.63
CA GLU A 384 8.73 13.50 -23.54
C GLU A 384 8.46 14.72 -24.43
N GLY A 385 8.98 15.89 -24.06
CA GLY A 385 8.93 17.12 -24.85
C GLY A 385 8.23 18.25 -24.13
N GLU A 386 7.64 19.16 -24.91
CA GLU A 386 6.83 20.26 -24.39
C GLU A 386 5.43 20.15 -24.99
N GLU A 387 4.41 20.16 -24.13
CA GLU A 387 3.01 20.18 -24.54
C GLU A 387 2.25 21.32 -23.87
N ARG A 388 1.26 21.85 -24.58
CA ARG A 388 0.44 22.95 -24.10
C ARG A 388 -0.89 22.41 -23.58
N LEU A 389 -1.15 22.68 -22.31
CA LEU A 389 -2.33 22.23 -21.58
C LEU A 389 -3.30 23.39 -21.35
N ALA A 390 -4.52 23.27 -21.88
CA ALA A 390 -5.58 24.24 -21.70
C ALA A 390 -6.33 24.02 -20.38
N ALA A 391 -6.86 25.10 -19.79
CA ALA A 391 -7.73 25.03 -18.63
C ALA A 391 -8.97 24.18 -18.90
N VAL A 392 -9.42 23.40 -17.91
CA VAL A 392 -10.59 22.51 -18.01
C VAL A 392 -11.85 23.29 -18.41
N SER A 393 -12.01 24.50 -17.88
CA SER A 393 -13.11 25.42 -18.19
C SER A 393 -12.96 26.21 -19.49
N ALA A 394 -11.82 26.09 -20.20
CA ALA A 394 -11.63 26.75 -21.50
C ALA A 394 -12.37 26.01 -22.63
N SER A 395 -12.82 26.73 -23.64
CA SER A 395 -13.41 26.15 -24.85
C SER A 395 -12.32 25.56 -25.77
N GLY A 396 -12.23 24.23 -25.85
CA GLY A 396 -11.26 23.50 -26.69
C GLY A 396 -11.61 22.02 -26.90
N THR A 397 -10.90 21.30 -27.78
CA THR A 397 -11.10 19.84 -27.96
C THR A 397 -10.59 19.05 -26.75
N SER A 398 -11.24 17.92 -26.40
CA SER A 398 -10.94 17.14 -25.18
C SER A 398 -9.46 16.74 -25.02
N SER A 399 -8.75 16.51 -26.13
CA SER A 399 -7.33 16.13 -26.13
C SER A 399 -6.36 17.21 -25.63
N GLU A 400 -6.78 18.48 -25.52
CA GLU A 400 -5.91 19.58 -25.08
C GLU A 400 -6.08 19.91 -23.59
N ARG A 401 -6.95 19.20 -22.85
CA ARG A 401 -7.31 19.52 -21.45
C ARG A 401 -6.76 18.54 -20.42
N MET A 402 -6.17 17.43 -20.87
CA MET A 402 -5.62 16.40 -20.00
C MET A 402 -4.43 15.72 -20.66
N LEU A 403 -3.30 15.63 -19.94
CA LEU A 403 -2.14 14.84 -20.35
C LEU A 403 -2.09 13.56 -19.53
N LYS A 404 -1.73 12.44 -20.16
CA LYS A 404 -1.38 11.18 -19.49
C LYS A 404 0.10 10.92 -19.69
N VAL A 405 0.86 10.94 -18.59
CA VAL A 405 2.32 10.70 -18.59
C VAL A 405 2.60 9.33 -17.96
N PRO A 406 2.98 8.31 -18.75
CA PRO A 406 3.28 6.98 -18.22
C PRO A 406 4.49 6.97 -17.29
N LEU A 407 4.41 6.20 -16.20
CA LEU A 407 5.55 5.90 -15.32
C LEU A 407 6.04 4.47 -15.52
N ASN A 408 5.11 3.52 -15.59
CA ASN A 408 5.37 2.11 -15.89
C ASN A 408 4.14 1.45 -16.56
N GLU A 409 4.08 0.11 -16.60
CA GLU A 409 2.96 -0.62 -17.22
C GLU A 409 1.61 -0.42 -16.50
N THR A 410 1.61 -0.06 -15.23
CA THR A 410 0.42 0.08 -14.38
C THR A 410 0.23 1.47 -13.77
N GLU A 411 1.25 2.33 -13.78
CA GLU A 411 1.23 3.65 -13.14
C GLU A 411 1.47 4.79 -14.12
N TYR A 412 0.78 5.91 -13.89
CA TYR A 412 0.90 7.11 -14.71
C TYR A 412 0.44 8.36 -13.95
N TYR A 413 0.83 9.53 -14.47
CA TYR A 413 0.25 10.81 -14.09
C TYR A 413 -0.87 11.24 -15.03
N LEU A 414 -1.96 11.78 -14.49
CA LEU A 414 -2.88 12.64 -15.24
C LEU A 414 -2.63 14.09 -14.82
N ILE A 415 -2.44 14.98 -15.79
CA ILE A 415 -2.16 16.40 -15.53
C ILE A 415 -3.31 17.22 -16.12
N GLU A 416 -3.89 18.10 -15.31
CA GLU A 416 -4.97 18.99 -15.72
C GLU A 416 -4.73 20.42 -15.23
N ASN A 417 -5.27 21.40 -15.97
CA ASN A 417 -5.22 22.82 -15.60
C ASN A 417 -6.57 23.28 -15.04
N ARG A 418 -6.62 23.59 -13.74
CA ARG A 418 -7.84 23.98 -13.01
C ARG A 418 -7.75 25.45 -12.61
N GLN A 419 -8.77 26.22 -12.97
CA GLN A 419 -8.76 27.68 -12.85
C GLN A 419 -10.06 28.12 -12.18
N ARG A 420 -9.97 28.84 -11.07
CA ARG A 420 -11.14 29.39 -10.35
C ARG A 420 -11.83 30.49 -11.15
N ASN A 421 -11.06 31.25 -11.92
CA ASN A 421 -11.57 32.32 -12.75
C ASN A 421 -10.79 32.46 -14.06
N LEU A 422 -11.49 32.43 -15.20
CA LEU A 422 -10.97 32.75 -16.53
C LEU A 422 -11.61 34.03 -17.13
N SER A 423 -12.54 34.66 -16.43
CA SER A 423 -13.24 35.87 -16.87
C SER A 423 -12.37 37.11 -16.71
N THR A 424 -12.39 37.98 -17.73
CA THR A 424 -11.75 39.31 -17.69
C THR A 424 -12.51 40.34 -16.83
N LYS A 425 -13.65 39.96 -16.26
CA LYS A 425 -14.35 40.79 -15.27
C LYS A 425 -13.84 40.36 -13.90
N ASP A 426 -13.34 41.33 -13.14
CA ASP A 426 -12.77 41.18 -11.80
C ASP A 426 -13.85 40.64 -10.82
N PRO A 427 -13.90 39.33 -10.50
CA PRO A 427 -14.92 38.73 -9.63
C PRO A 427 -14.39 38.58 -8.19
N PHE A 428 -13.19 39.08 -7.93
CA PHE A 428 -12.49 38.97 -6.66
C PHE A 428 -12.51 40.32 -5.94
N VAL A 429 -13.72 40.81 -5.64
CA VAL A 429 -13.91 41.83 -4.61
C VAL A 429 -13.87 41.11 -3.25
N TYR A 430 -12.75 40.45 -2.93
CA TYR A 430 -12.44 40.16 -1.52
C TYR A 430 -12.24 41.50 -0.86
N ASP A 431 -12.77 41.70 0.35
CA ASP A 431 -12.75 42.96 1.11
C ASP A 431 -11.47 43.78 0.86
N THR A 432 -11.52 44.70 -0.11
CA THR A 432 -10.37 45.45 -0.60
C THR A 432 -10.11 46.69 0.26
N THR A 433 -10.46 46.65 1.54
CA THR A 433 -10.20 47.79 2.42
C THR A 433 -8.74 47.88 2.87
N ASP A 434 -7.96 46.82 2.71
CA ASP A 434 -6.49 46.84 2.75
C ASP A 434 -5.91 46.12 1.52
N SER A 435 -4.70 46.47 1.13
CA SER A 435 -4.01 46.01 -0.09
C SER A 435 -3.62 44.52 -0.12
N GLU A 436 -4.31 43.66 0.61
CA GLU A 436 -4.09 42.22 0.74
C GLU A 436 -5.42 41.47 0.57
N VAL A 437 -5.54 40.73 -0.53
CA VAL A 437 -6.72 39.90 -0.82
C VAL A 437 -6.59 38.58 -0.06
N HIS A 438 -7.48 38.29 0.90
CA HIS A 438 -7.52 37.04 1.67
C HIS A 438 -8.62 36.09 1.15
N ILE A 439 -8.30 34.81 1.00
CA ILE A 439 -9.30 33.75 0.71
C ILE A 439 -9.26 32.77 1.87
N SER A 440 -10.45 32.41 2.39
CA SER A 440 -10.60 31.42 3.47
C SER A 440 -10.11 30.02 3.05
N SER A 441 -9.89 29.14 4.03
CA SER A 441 -9.64 27.72 3.79
C SER A 441 -10.85 27.04 3.14
N THR A 442 -10.60 25.98 2.38
CA THR A 442 -11.64 24.99 2.03
C THR A 442 -12.30 24.49 3.32
N VAL A 443 -13.61 24.29 3.43
CA VAL A 443 -14.73 24.28 2.46
C VAL A 443 -15.47 25.62 2.34
N ASP A 444 -15.03 26.65 3.08
CA ASP A 444 -15.69 27.94 3.28
C ASP A 444 -15.21 29.07 2.36
N ASN A 445 -14.35 28.76 1.40
CA ASN A 445 -13.62 29.69 0.52
C ASN A 445 -14.48 30.38 -0.57
N PHE A 446 -15.73 30.72 -0.22
CA PHE A 446 -16.77 31.18 -1.14
C PHE A 446 -17.57 32.36 -0.57
N TYR A 447 -17.55 33.49 -1.27
CA TYR A 447 -18.36 34.68 -0.97
C TYR A 447 -19.34 34.98 -2.10
N PHE A 448 -20.62 35.07 -1.74
CA PHE A 448 -21.71 35.14 -2.71
C PHE A 448 -21.91 36.51 -3.38
N ASP A 449 -21.28 37.58 -2.90
CA ASP A 449 -21.52 38.96 -3.37
C ASP A 449 -20.84 39.32 -4.69
N SER A 450 -19.87 38.52 -5.14
CA SER A 450 -18.95 38.91 -6.22
C SER A 450 -19.03 38.04 -7.48
N LEU A 451 -20.10 37.24 -7.64
CA LEU A 451 -20.19 36.19 -8.64
C LEU A 451 -21.34 36.36 -9.63
N ASP A 452 -21.08 36.08 -10.90
CA ASP A 452 -22.09 35.93 -11.96
C ASP A 452 -22.80 34.56 -11.76
N LEU A 453 -23.66 34.47 -10.74
CA LEU A 453 -24.51 33.30 -10.46
C LEU A 453 -25.83 33.40 -11.23
N THR A 454 -26.30 32.28 -11.76
CA THR A 454 -27.69 32.19 -12.24
C THR A 454 -28.53 31.55 -11.13
N THR A 455 -29.38 32.36 -10.51
CA THR A 455 -30.36 31.88 -9.53
C THR A 455 -31.75 31.80 -10.14
N SER A 456 -32.60 30.98 -9.52
CA SER A 456 -34.02 30.93 -9.83
C SER A 456 -34.65 32.30 -9.65
N THR A 457 -35.54 32.66 -10.56
CA THR A 457 -36.37 33.89 -10.44
C THR A 457 -37.55 33.71 -9.47
N THR A 458 -37.71 32.51 -8.91
CA THR A 458 -38.73 32.15 -7.94
C THR A 458 -38.16 32.29 -6.53
N GLY A 459 -38.99 32.68 -5.55
CA GLY A 459 -38.55 33.32 -4.29
C GLY A 459 -37.54 32.57 -3.39
N SER A 460 -37.15 31.32 -3.69
CA SER A 460 -36.16 30.54 -2.95
C SER A 460 -34.70 30.90 -3.28
N ASN A 461 -34.45 31.67 -4.35
CA ASN A 461 -33.10 32.07 -4.78
C ASN A 461 -32.11 30.90 -4.95
N THR A 462 -32.61 29.72 -5.32
CA THR A 462 -31.81 28.50 -5.57
C THR A 462 -30.82 28.73 -6.72
N ILE A 463 -29.58 28.29 -6.57
CA ILE A 463 -28.56 28.36 -7.64
C ILE A 463 -28.86 27.26 -8.66
N ILE A 464 -29.03 27.64 -9.93
CA ILE A 464 -29.34 26.69 -11.02
C ILE A 464 -28.19 26.55 -12.03
N ASP A 465 -27.29 27.54 -12.11
CA ASP A 465 -26.09 27.46 -12.95
C ASP A 465 -25.03 28.48 -12.50
N VAL A 466 -23.78 28.20 -12.86
CA VAL A 466 -22.60 29.02 -12.56
C VAL A 466 -21.68 29.05 -13.78
N ASP A 467 -21.03 30.19 -14.01
CA ASP A 467 -20.08 30.30 -15.14
C ASP A 467 -18.89 29.35 -15.00
N ASN A 468 -18.46 29.06 -13.76
CA ASN A 468 -17.36 28.15 -13.47
C ASN A 468 -17.55 27.40 -12.14
N PHE A 469 -17.55 26.07 -12.21
CA PHE A 469 -17.70 25.18 -11.05
C PHE A 469 -16.44 25.13 -10.16
N ASP A 470 -15.25 25.43 -10.69
CA ASP A 470 -14.00 25.41 -9.92
C ASP A 470 -13.83 26.59 -8.96
N ILE A 471 -14.84 27.46 -8.84
CA ILE A 471 -14.74 28.66 -8.02
C ILE A 471 -14.55 28.40 -6.53
N GLY A 472 -15.01 27.24 -6.04
CA GLY A 472 -14.81 26.77 -4.66
C GLY A 472 -13.48 26.05 -4.42
N LEU A 473 -12.57 25.97 -5.40
CA LEU A 473 -11.24 25.42 -5.16
C LEU A 473 -10.37 26.38 -4.34
N PRO A 474 -9.39 25.90 -3.55
CA PRO A 474 -8.52 26.77 -2.76
C PRO A 474 -7.55 27.61 -3.62
N GLY A 475 -7.33 27.24 -4.88
CA GLY A 475 -6.30 27.83 -5.74
C GLY A 475 -6.54 27.65 -7.24
N SER A 476 -5.58 28.10 -8.06
CA SER A 476 -5.60 27.94 -9.52
C SER A 476 -4.22 27.56 -10.02
N GLY A 477 -4.15 26.66 -10.99
CA GLY A 477 -2.90 26.11 -11.51
C GLY A 477 -3.12 24.71 -12.08
N LEU A 478 -2.03 23.93 -12.12
CA LEU A 478 -2.04 22.53 -12.52
C LEU A 478 -2.20 21.63 -11.31
N LEU A 479 -3.02 20.59 -11.48
CA LEU A 479 -3.09 19.45 -10.58
C LEU A 479 -2.46 18.23 -11.26
N VAL A 480 -1.65 17.49 -10.51
CA VAL A 480 -0.97 16.28 -10.98
C VAL A 480 -1.50 15.09 -10.18
N TRP A 481 -2.22 14.21 -10.87
CA TRP A 481 -2.86 13.03 -10.29
C TRP A 481 -2.00 11.80 -10.53
N HIS A 482 -1.57 11.12 -9.47
CA HIS A 482 -0.96 9.81 -9.58
C HIS A 482 -2.03 8.73 -9.64
N VAL A 483 -1.92 7.82 -10.60
CA VAL A 483 -2.87 6.73 -10.80
C VAL A 483 -2.13 5.40 -10.90
N ASP A 484 -2.56 4.43 -10.11
CA ASP A 484 -2.05 3.06 -10.09
C ASP A 484 -3.16 2.06 -10.44
N GLU A 485 -3.12 1.58 -11.68
CA GLU A 485 -4.10 0.66 -12.25
C GLU A 485 -4.10 -0.71 -11.57
N LYS A 486 -2.97 -1.14 -11.01
CA LYS A 486 -2.89 -2.42 -10.31
C LYS A 486 -3.74 -2.39 -9.06
N ILE A 487 -3.71 -1.27 -8.32
CA ILE A 487 -4.53 -1.08 -7.13
C ILE A 487 -6.00 -0.92 -7.53
N ILE A 488 -6.29 -0.17 -8.61
CA ILE A 488 -7.66 -0.02 -9.13
C ILE A 488 -8.27 -1.38 -9.45
N GLN A 489 -7.58 -2.20 -10.25
CA GLN A 489 -8.07 -3.54 -10.62
C GLN A 489 -8.31 -4.44 -9.42
N ALA A 490 -7.54 -4.28 -8.34
CA ALA A 490 -7.67 -5.09 -7.14
C ALA A 490 -8.77 -4.63 -6.17
N ARG A 491 -9.21 -3.36 -6.24
CA ARG A 491 -10.07 -2.74 -5.21
C ARG A 491 -11.35 -2.07 -5.75
N LEU A 492 -11.54 -2.04 -7.07
CA LEU A 492 -12.71 -1.40 -7.69
C LEU A 492 -14.03 -2.12 -7.35
N GLU A 493 -14.01 -3.46 -7.24
CA GLU A 493 -15.21 -4.26 -6.92
C GLU A 493 -15.83 -3.88 -5.56
N ASP A 494 -15.01 -3.52 -4.57
CA ASP A 494 -15.47 -3.14 -3.23
C ASP A 494 -15.66 -1.61 -3.05
N ASP A 495 -15.42 -0.80 -4.10
CA ASP A 495 -15.39 0.68 -4.05
C ASP A 495 -14.42 1.25 -2.97
N ARG A 496 -13.24 0.62 -2.84
CA ARG A 496 -12.24 0.90 -1.78
C ARG A 496 -10.90 1.39 -2.32
N LEU A 497 -10.92 2.16 -3.40
CA LEU A 497 -9.72 2.57 -4.14
C LEU A 497 -8.65 3.25 -3.27
N ASN A 498 -9.05 4.22 -2.44
CA ASN A 498 -8.14 5.02 -1.61
C ASN A 498 -8.17 4.68 -0.12
N MET A 499 -8.80 3.56 0.26
CA MET A 499 -8.92 3.15 1.67
C MET A 499 -7.59 2.96 2.39
N ASP A 500 -6.52 2.72 1.64
CA ASP A 500 -5.14 2.65 2.14
C ASP A 500 -4.47 4.01 1.90
N SER A 501 -4.25 4.76 2.98
CA SER A 501 -3.61 6.09 2.90
C SER A 501 -2.15 6.04 2.45
N SER A 502 -1.49 4.89 2.57
CA SER A 502 -0.09 4.70 2.17
C SER A 502 0.04 4.22 0.71
N TYR A 503 -1.00 3.58 0.17
CA TYR A 503 -1.07 3.09 -1.22
C TYR A 503 -2.44 3.42 -1.81
N ARG A 504 -2.60 4.70 -2.14
CA ARG A 504 -3.78 5.23 -2.82
C ARG A 504 -3.75 4.80 -4.29
N ALA A 505 -4.88 4.31 -4.79
CA ALA A 505 -5.06 4.03 -6.21
C ALA A 505 -5.02 5.31 -7.05
N VAL A 506 -5.56 6.40 -6.50
CA VAL A 506 -5.57 7.72 -7.11
C VAL A 506 -5.23 8.75 -6.05
N SER A 507 -4.13 9.49 -6.22
CA SER A 507 -3.75 10.54 -5.28
C SER A 507 -3.41 11.84 -6.01
N LEU A 508 -3.64 12.98 -5.36
CA LEU A 508 -3.02 14.22 -5.79
C LEU A 508 -1.54 14.19 -5.39
N LYS A 509 -0.66 14.72 -6.24
CA LYS A 509 0.72 15.06 -5.86
C LYS A 509 0.72 16.49 -5.34
N GLU A 510 0.73 16.63 -4.01
CA GLU A 510 0.70 17.91 -3.30
C GLU A 510 1.99 18.70 -3.60
N ALA A 511 1.85 19.86 -4.23
CA ALA A 511 2.97 20.57 -4.85
C ALA A 511 4.01 21.10 -3.86
N ASP A 512 3.64 21.33 -2.61
CA ASP A 512 4.57 21.73 -1.54
C ASP A 512 5.42 20.56 -1.01
N GLY A 513 5.09 19.34 -1.42
CA GLY A 513 5.76 18.11 -1.04
C GLY A 513 5.37 17.57 0.34
N VAL A 514 4.35 18.16 0.98
CA VAL A 514 3.76 17.66 2.23
C VAL A 514 2.52 16.87 1.84
N MET A 515 2.48 15.59 2.21
CA MET A 515 1.33 14.73 1.93
C MET A 515 0.39 14.74 3.13
N ASP A 516 -0.45 15.76 3.26
CA ASP A 516 -1.29 16.00 4.44
C ASP A 516 -2.81 15.94 4.17
N ILE A 517 -3.25 15.86 2.91
CA ILE A 517 -4.66 15.57 2.59
C ILE A 517 -5.13 14.28 3.26
N GLY A 518 -6.17 14.39 4.09
CA GLY A 518 -6.75 13.27 4.83
C GLY A 518 -6.03 12.91 6.13
N VAL A 519 -5.07 13.74 6.56
CA VAL A 519 -4.44 13.61 7.88
C VAL A 519 -5.27 14.38 8.91
N GLU A 520 -5.62 13.69 10.00
CA GLU A 520 -6.37 14.28 11.11
C GLU A 520 -5.42 14.97 12.10
N PHE A 521 -5.68 16.24 12.40
CA PHE A 521 -4.98 17.04 13.40
C PHE A 521 -5.85 17.25 14.63
N VAL A 522 -5.21 17.44 15.78
CA VAL A 522 -5.88 17.86 17.01
C VAL A 522 -5.37 19.24 17.40
N ASN A 523 -6.27 20.22 17.45
CA ASN A 523 -5.89 21.58 17.84
C ASN A 523 -5.62 21.69 19.34
N ALA A 524 -5.13 22.86 19.80
CA ALA A 524 -4.79 23.11 21.20
C ALA A 524 -5.98 22.99 22.18
N LEU A 525 -7.22 22.94 21.67
CA LEU A 525 -8.45 22.76 22.42
C LEU A 525 -8.98 21.31 22.39
N GLY A 526 -8.25 20.40 21.75
CA GLY A 526 -8.64 18.99 21.63
C GLY A 526 -9.66 18.71 20.52
N GLN A 527 -9.91 19.67 19.61
CA GLN A 527 -10.82 19.49 18.48
C GLN A 527 -10.07 18.86 17.30
N ARG A 528 -10.73 17.92 16.63
CA ARG A 528 -10.25 17.25 15.42
C ARG A 528 -10.41 18.18 14.22
N ILE A 529 -9.39 18.29 13.37
CA ILE A 529 -9.37 19.09 12.14
C ILE A 529 -8.74 18.24 11.04
N ASP A 530 -9.41 18.08 9.92
CA ASP A 530 -8.89 17.36 8.76
C ASP A 530 -8.27 18.33 7.75
N ASP A 531 -7.19 17.92 7.05
CA ASP A 531 -6.76 18.66 5.85
C ASP A 531 -7.61 18.27 4.63
N TYR A 532 -8.19 19.30 4.02
CA TYR A 532 -9.03 19.19 2.83
C TYR A 532 -8.27 19.48 1.53
N GLY A 533 -6.97 19.77 1.61
CA GLY A 533 -6.18 20.23 0.47
C GLY A 533 -6.23 21.75 0.34
N GLY A 534 -5.06 22.30 0.12
CA GLY A 534 -4.77 23.72 0.16
C GLY A 534 -4.40 24.32 -1.19
N ALA A 535 -4.08 25.60 -1.16
CA ALA A 535 -3.66 26.29 -2.36
C ALA A 535 -2.21 25.97 -2.75
N GLU A 536 -1.42 25.56 -1.76
CA GLU A 536 -0.07 25.05 -1.84
C GLU A 536 0.03 23.77 -2.69
N ASP A 537 -1.08 23.08 -2.95
CA ASP A 537 -1.11 21.82 -3.71
C ASP A 537 -1.12 22.03 -5.23
N PHE A 538 -1.30 23.27 -5.70
CA PHE A 538 -1.26 23.59 -7.12
C PHE A 538 0.17 23.79 -7.63
N PHE A 539 0.41 23.35 -8.86
CA PHE A 539 1.63 23.69 -9.59
C PHE A 539 1.41 24.82 -10.61
N PRO A 540 2.35 25.76 -10.79
CA PRO A 540 3.33 26.16 -9.79
C PRO A 540 2.65 26.89 -8.63
N HIS A 541 3.29 26.88 -7.45
CA HIS A 541 2.95 27.81 -6.35
C HIS A 541 4.21 28.49 -5.83
N TYR A 542 4.06 29.59 -5.10
CA TYR A 542 5.14 30.27 -4.38
C TYR A 542 4.79 30.37 -2.90
N SER A 543 5.72 30.02 -2.00
CA SER A 543 5.53 30.16 -0.57
C SER A 543 6.49 31.20 0.02
N SER A 544 5.99 32.06 0.91
CA SER A 544 6.85 33.00 1.65
C SER A 544 7.84 32.29 2.58
N ARG A 545 7.56 31.04 2.98
CA ARG A 545 8.50 30.22 3.77
C ARG A 545 9.76 29.85 2.99
N THR A 546 9.61 29.48 1.72
CA THR A 546 10.73 29.00 0.87
C THR A 546 11.34 30.11 0.01
N SER A 547 10.61 31.23 -0.16
CA SER A 547 10.99 32.34 -1.05
C SER A 547 11.29 31.89 -2.49
N ARG A 548 10.69 30.78 -2.94
CA ARG A 548 10.87 30.17 -4.26
C ARG A 548 9.56 29.63 -4.78
N ALA A 549 9.37 29.69 -6.10
CA ALA A 549 8.24 29.04 -6.76
C ALA A 549 8.59 27.57 -7.01
N ILE A 550 7.70 26.66 -6.60
CA ILE A 550 7.78 25.24 -6.90
C ILE A 550 6.93 25.01 -8.15
N GLY A 551 7.60 24.78 -9.28
CA GLY A 551 6.96 24.62 -10.59
C GLY A 551 7.45 23.39 -11.33
N SER A 552 8.02 22.43 -10.62
CA SER A 552 8.56 21.21 -11.19
C SER A 552 8.55 20.09 -10.17
N MET A 553 8.43 18.85 -10.65
CA MET A 553 8.61 17.65 -9.86
C MET A 553 9.49 16.65 -10.63
N GLY A 554 10.31 15.90 -9.89
CA GLY A 554 11.26 14.93 -10.41
C GLY A 554 11.52 13.84 -9.36
N PRO A 555 12.36 12.84 -9.67
CA PRO A 555 12.56 11.67 -8.79
C PRO A 555 13.24 12.02 -7.46
N PHE A 556 13.77 13.24 -7.33
CA PHE A 556 14.49 13.75 -6.17
C PHE A 556 13.90 15.04 -5.60
N THR A 557 12.72 15.46 -6.06
CA THR A 557 11.98 16.59 -5.47
C THR A 557 10.96 16.07 -4.45
N ALA A 558 10.39 17.00 -3.68
CA ALA A 558 9.16 16.79 -2.94
C ALA A 558 8.10 17.73 -3.55
N PRO A 559 7.00 17.21 -4.12
CA PRO A 559 6.66 15.78 -4.26
C PRO A 559 7.55 15.10 -5.32
N SER A 560 7.67 13.77 -5.23
CA SER A 560 8.54 12.97 -6.11
C SER A 560 7.79 12.36 -7.29
N THR A 561 8.48 12.17 -8.43
CA THR A 561 7.94 11.46 -9.62
C THR A 561 8.11 9.94 -9.56
N ARG A 562 8.48 9.37 -8.41
CA ARG A 562 8.64 7.92 -8.28
C ARG A 562 7.29 7.18 -8.21
N THR A 563 7.34 5.89 -8.52
CA THR A 563 6.19 4.97 -8.52
C THR A 563 5.89 4.50 -7.10
N ASN A 564 4.62 4.17 -6.80
CA ASN A 564 4.12 3.77 -5.48
C ASN A 564 4.98 2.70 -4.78
N ASP A 565 5.66 1.86 -5.56
CA ASP A 565 6.51 0.77 -5.07
C ASP A 565 7.97 1.14 -4.76
N GLY A 566 8.42 2.38 -5.00
CA GLY A 566 9.81 2.77 -4.81
C GLY A 566 10.60 3.06 -6.10
N GLY A 567 10.00 2.83 -7.27
CA GLY A 567 10.69 2.81 -8.56
C GLY A 567 11.06 4.20 -9.07
N GLN A 568 12.30 4.36 -9.53
CA GLN A 568 12.73 5.61 -10.15
C GLN A 568 12.18 5.73 -11.57
N SER A 569 11.38 6.76 -11.83
CA SER A 569 10.83 7.08 -13.16
C SER A 569 11.83 7.82 -14.06
N PHE A 570 12.83 8.50 -13.50
CA PHE A 570 13.74 9.43 -14.21
C PHE A 570 13.01 10.53 -15.00
N LEU A 571 11.75 10.77 -14.64
CA LEU A 571 10.88 11.76 -15.25
C LEU A 571 11.01 13.07 -14.48
N ASP A 572 11.46 14.13 -15.14
CA ASP A 572 11.36 15.50 -14.65
C ASP A 572 10.22 16.21 -15.37
N LEU A 573 9.23 16.67 -14.61
CA LEU A 573 8.12 17.48 -15.08
C LEU A 573 8.36 18.94 -14.66
N SER A 574 8.14 19.88 -15.58
CA SER A 574 8.10 21.30 -15.25
C SER A 574 6.90 22.00 -15.87
N PHE A 575 6.41 23.00 -15.17
CA PHE A 575 5.11 23.62 -15.40
C PHE A 575 5.29 25.14 -15.50
N THR A 576 5.03 25.69 -16.68
CA THR A 576 5.25 27.12 -16.94
C THR A 576 4.00 27.78 -17.53
N PRO A 577 3.48 28.88 -16.95
CA PRO A 577 2.38 29.62 -17.55
C PRO A 577 2.80 30.25 -18.90
N VAL A 578 1.92 30.22 -19.90
CA VAL A 578 2.20 30.68 -21.28
C VAL A 578 2.06 32.19 -21.44
N SER A 579 1.15 32.83 -20.70
CA SER A 579 0.75 34.22 -20.87
C SER A 579 1.73 35.19 -20.19
N PRO A 580 2.29 36.19 -20.90
CA PRO A 580 3.21 37.16 -20.31
C PRO A 580 2.53 38.23 -19.44
N HIS A 581 1.18 38.31 -19.44
CA HIS A 581 0.40 39.42 -18.87
C HIS A 581 -0.53 39.08 -17.69
N GLY A 582 -0.56 37.85 -17.18
CA GLY A 582 -1.56 37.42 -16.18
C GLY A 582 -1.04 37.13 -14.77
N ARG A 583 -0.03 37.85 -14.27
CA ARG A 583 0.43 37.70 -12.87
C ARG A 583 -0.53 38.41 -11.91
N GLU A 584 -1.78 37.98 -11.83
CA GLU A 584 -2.61 38.29 -10.67
C GLU A 584 -2.28 37.24 -9.62
N ARG A 585 -1.31 37.59 -8.76
CA ARG A 585 -0.91 36.79 -7.61
C ARG A 585 -1.90 37.09 -6.50
N TYR A 586 -2.61 36.07 -6.05
CA TYR A 586 -3.48 36.16 -4.90
C TYR A 586 -2.78 35.59 -3.68
N TYR A 587 -2.93 36.27 -2.53
CA TYR A 587 -2.23 35.97 -1.29
C TYR A 587 -3.12 35.11 -0.40
N LEU A 588 -2.69 33.90 -0.10
CA LEU A 588 -3.46 33.00 0.75
C LEU A 588 -2.80 32.89 2.10
N ARG A 589 -3.53 33.27 3.15
CA ARG A 589 -3.09 33.18 4.55
C ARG A 589 -3.72 31.93 5.16
N LYS A 590 -2.90 30.96 5.55
CA LYS A 590 -3.35 29.75 6.28
C LYS A 590 -3.61 30.12 7.76
N GLY A 591 -4.87 30.05 8.22
CA GLY A 591 -5.26 30.21 9.63
C GLY A 591 -6.58 30.98 9.86
N SER A 592 -7.28 30.67 10.96
CA SER A 592 -8.42 31.46 11.45
C SER A 592 -7.97 32.85 11.94
N ASP A 593 -8.91 33.80 12.00
CA ASP A 593 -8.70 35.17 12.48
C ASP A 593 -8.06 35.26 13.89
N ASP A 594 -8.05 34.15 14.65
CA ASP A 594 -7.72 34.09 16.07
C ASP A 594 -6.32 33.51 16.40
N GLY A 595 -5.43 33.44 15.40
CA GLY A 595 -3.99 33.40 15.63
C GLY A 595 -3.31 32.04 15.53
N PHE A 596 -2.67 31.80 14.39
CA PHE A 596 -1.45 30.99 14.22
C PHE A 596 -0.61 31.61 13.09
N ASP A 597 0.71 31.41 13.09
CA ASP A 597 1.71 32.02 12.18
C ASP A 597 1.49 31.62 10.71
N GLY A 598 0.60 32.35 10.03
CA GLY A 598 0.29 32.15 8.61
C GLY A 598 1.46 32.57 7.71
N TYR A 599 1.79 31.71 6.76
CA TYR A 599 2.65 32.05 5.62
C TYR A 599 1.80 32.30 4.38
N ILE A 600 2.37 33.04 3.43
CA ILE A 600 1.68 33.46 2.20
C ILE A 600 1.95 32.41 1.12
N VAL A 601 0.89 31.94 0.49
CA VAL A 601 0.95 31.15 -0.74
C VAL A 601 0.43 31.99 -1.93
N GLU A 602 1.18 32.01 -3.04
CA GLU A 602 0.77 32.62 -4.31
C GLU A 602 0.58 31.53 -5.39
N ASN A 603 -0.56 31.57 -6.08
CA ASN A 603 -0.91 30.68 -7.19
C ASN A 603 -0.89 31.40 -8.55
N PHE A 604 -0.83 30.64 -9.64
CA PHE A 604 -0.63 31.17 -10.99
C PHE A 604 -1.85 30.89 -11.88
N ILE A 605 -2.52 31.97 -12.30
CA ILE A 605 -3.69 31.90 -13.18
C ILE A 605 -3.23 32.01 -14.63
N ASP A 606 -3.59 31.01 -15.44
CA ASP A 606 -3.38 31.06 -16.88
C ASP A 606 -4.37 30.13 -17.60
N THR A 607 -4.88 30.58 -18.74
CA THR A 607 -5.68 29.73 -19.62
C THR A 607 -4.86 28.57 -20.17
N PHE A 608 -3.54 28.75 -20.32
CA PHE A 608 -2.65 27.72 -20.85
C PHE A 608 -1.36 27.62 -20.04
N PHE A 609 -0.95 26.39 -19.78
CA PHE A 609 0.37 26.05 -19.25
C PHE A 609 1.15 25.25 -20.28
N THR A 610 2.46 25.47 -20.34
CA THR A 610 3.39 24.54 -20.96
C THR A 610 3.82 23.52 -19.91
N VAL A 611 3.56 22.26 -20.19
CA VAL A 611 4.07 21.10 -19.44
C VAL A 611 5.27 20.57 -20.21
N THR A 612 6.42 20.52 -19.56
CA THR A 612 7.63 19.93 -20.14
C THR A 612 7.91 18.63 -19.42
N ALA A 613 8.02 17.54 -20.15
CA ALA A 613 8.48 16.25 -19.65
C ALA A 613 9.87 15.97 -20.22
N GLU A 614 10.84 15.76 -19.35
CA GLU A 614 12.18 15.38 -19.73
C GLU A 614 12.50 14.04 -19.08
N VAL A 615 12.69 13.02 -19.92
CA VAL A 615 13.12 11.70 -19.46
C VAL A 615 14.64 11.64 -19.60
N GLY A 616 15.35 11.67 -18.48
CA GLY A 616 16.81 11.54 -18.50
C GLY A 616 17.61 12.85 -18.57
N LYS A 617 17.25 13.86 -17.76
CA LYS A 617 18.21 14.91 -17.40
C LYS A 617 18.65 14.77 -15.95
N THR A 618 19.86 14.26 -15.80
CA THR A 618 20.70 14.41 -14.61
C THR A 618 20.57 15.84 -14.07
N ILE A 619 20.23 15.99 -12.79
CA ILE A 619 20.13 17.27 -12.08
C ILE A 619 21.29 18.20 -12.51
N PRO A 620 21.04 19.42 -13.02
CA PRO A 620 22.06 20.29 -13.63
C PRO A 620 23.20 20.81 -12.73
N GLN A 621 23.31 20.38 -11.46
CA GLN A 621 24.49 20.64 -10.62
C GLN A 621 25.33 19.39 -10.31
N PHE A 622 24.87 18.21 -10.77
CA PHE A 622 25.72 17.04 -10.94
C PHE A 622 26.43 17.15 -12.29
N HIS A 623 27.47 17.98 -12.35
CA HIS A 623 28.27 18.09 -13.56
C HIS A 623 29.07 16.80 -13.80
N ARG A 624 28.55 16.01 -14.74
CA ARG A 624 29.25 15.11 -15.68
C ARG A 624 30.16 14.03 -15.09
N SER A 625 29.60 12.83 -14.99
CA SER A 625 30.11 11.72 -15.79
C SER A 625 28.91 11.07 -16.48
N ARG A 626 29.08 10.61 -17.72
CA ARG A 626 27.98 10.02 -18.51
C ARG A 626 27.52 8.75 -17.80
N GLN A 627 26.34 8.83 -17.19
CA GLN A 627 25.63 7.74 -16.55
C GLN A 627 25.52 6.54 -17.51
N LYS A 628 26.13 5.42 -17.12
CA LYS A 628 25.64 4.10 -17.53
C LYS A 628 24.98 3.51 -16.29
N SER A 629 23.72 3.87 -16.08
CA SER A 629 22.87 3.14 -15.15
C SER A 629 22.80 1.68 -15.62
N LEU A 630 22.81 0.73 -14.69
CA LEU A 630 22.23 -0.59 -14.89
C LEU A 630 20.71 -0.42 -14.93
N GLY A 631 20.18 0.36 -15.87
CA GLY A 631 18.75 0.63 -15.96
C GLY A 631 17.97 -0.67 -16.06
N ALA A 632 16.98 -0.87 -15.20
CA ALA A 632 15.95 -1.92 -15.26
C ALA A 632 16.43 -3.37 -15.55
N ARG A 633 17.65 -3.76 -15.11
CA ARG A 633 18.27 -5.03 -15.57
C ARG A 633 18.36 -6.16 -14.56
N GLY A 634 17.99 -5.98 -13.29
CA GLY A 634 18.09 -7.03 -12.27
C GLY A 634 19.52 -7.53 -12.02
N ALA A 635 19.97 -7.57 -10.76
CA ALA A 635 21.31 -8.08 -10.41
C ALA A 635 21.20 -9.46 -9.76
N HIS A 636 22.13 -10.36 -10.09
CA HIS A 636 22.39 -11.52 -9.25
C HIS A 636 23.18 -11.11 -8.01
N GLU A 637 23.08 -11.92 -6.95
CA GLU A 637 23.82 -11.76 -5.70
C GLU A 637 25.34 -11.59 -5.90
N PHE A 638 26.05 -10.93 -4.98
CA PHE A 638 27.50 -10.69 -5.04
C PHE A 638 28.35 -11.98 -4.98
N LEU A 639 29.41 -12.10 -5.79
CA LEU A 639 30.38 -13.19 -5.70
C LEU A 639 31.75 -12.65 -5.21
N PRO A 640 32.07 -12.73 -3.91
CA PRO A 640 33.36 -12.30 -3.38
C PRO A 640 34.45 -13.35 -3.59
N GLY A 641 35.67 -12.93 -3.92
CA GLY A 641 36.82 -13.84 -4.09
C GLY A 641 38.14 -13.10 -4.34
N ASN A 642 39.25 -13.85 -4.34
CA ASN A 642 40.58 -13.33 -4.69
C ASN A 642 40.88 -13.75 -6.13
N PHE A 643 40.32 -13.02 -7.08
CA PHE A 643 40.36 -13.36 -8.49
C PHE A 643 41.62 -12.82 -9.18
N LEU A 644 42.27 -11.80 -8.61
CA LEU A 644 43.46 -11.17 -9.18
C LEU A 644 44.73 -11.59 -8.42
N VAL A 645 45.83 -11.82 -9.15
CA VAL A 645 47.09 -12.35 -8.58
C VAL A 645 47.94 -11.27 -7.89
N ASP A 646 47.69 -9.99 -8.17
CA ASP A 646 48.52 -8.85 -7.73
C ASP A 646 47.81 -7.84 -6.81
N THR A 647 46.64 -8.19 -6.26
CA THR A 647 45.86 -7.33 -5.34
C THR A 647 45.94 -7.86 -3.90
N THR A 648 46.03 -6.97 -2.93
CA THR A 648 46.11 -7.29 -1.48
C THR A 648 44.74 -7.39 -0.81
N GLY A 649 43.63 -7.23 -1.54
CA GLY A 649 42.26 -7.19 -1.02
C GLY A 649 41.27 -8.07 -1.78
N THR A 650 40.12 -8.37 -1.17
CA THR A 650 39.03 -9.16 -1.75
C THR A 650 38.39 -8.44 -2.94
N GLU A 651 38.22 -9.11 -4.08
CA GLU A 651 37.42 -8.63 -5.20
C GLU A 651 35.94 -9.06 -5.09
N ILE A 652 35.07 -8.31 -5.78
CA ILE A 652 33.66 -8.68 -5.97
C ILE A 652 33.37 -8.82 -7.46
N PHE A 653 32.83 -9.97 -7.85
CA PHE A 653 32.22 -10.19 -9.15
C PHE A 653 30.71 -9.93 -9.08
N LEU A 654 30.21 -9.12 -10.01
CA LEU A 654 28.81 -8.76 -10.20
C LEU A 654 28.35 -9.19 -11.59
N LEU A 655 27.14 -9.73 -11.69
CA LEU A 655 26.52 -10.16 -12.94
C LEU A 655 25.05 -9.72 -12.97
N ASP A 656 24.64 -9.06 -14.04
CA ASP A 656 23.23 -8.72 -14.27
C ASP A 656 22.49 -9.82 -15.06
N THR A 657 21.16 -9.80 -15.03
CA THR A 657 20.34 -10.81 -15.73
C THR A 657 20.43 -10.71 -17.26
N THR A 658 21.07 -9.68 -17.80
CA THR A 658 21.34 -9.52 -19.23
C THR A 658 22.72 -10.00 -19.67
N GLY A 659 23.51 -10.59 -18.76
CA GLY A 659 24.84 -11.11 -19.06
C GLY A 659 25.96 -10.08 -19.02
N VAL A 660 25.73 -8.87 -18.51
CA VAL A 660 26.79 -7.90 -18.25
C VAL A 660 27.44 -8.21 -16.91
N TYR A 661 28.77 -8.26 -16.86
CA TYR A 661 29.50 -8.52 -15.62
C TYR A 661 30.57 -7.46 -15.31
N PHE A 662 30.88 -7.31 -14.02
CA PHE A 662 31.88 -6.38 -13.48
C PHE A 662 32.75 -7.06 -12.42
N LEU A 663 34.04 -6.76 -12.40
CA LEU A 663 34.96 -7.10 -11.32
C LEU A 663 35.42 -5.83 -10.59
N LEU A 664 35.08 -5.74 -9.31
CA LEU A 664 35.41 -4.63 -8.41
C LEU A 664 36.61 -4.98 -7.54
N THR A 665 37.57 -4.07 -7.41
CA THR A 665 38.76 -4.23 -6.54
C THR A 665 39.02 -2.98 -5.70
N ALA A 666 39.72 -3.16 -4.58
CA ALA A 666 40.22 -2.10 -3.73
C ALA A 666 41.58 -1.58 -4.24
N SER A 667 41.61 -0.51 -5.04
CA SER A 667 42.86 0.24 -5.23
C SER A 667 42.88 1.52 -4.40
N ASN A 668 44.01 1.70 -3.70
CA ASN A 668 44.31 2.74 -2.73
C ASN A 668 44.03 4.18 -3.21
N THR A 669 42.83 4.69 -2.92
CA THR A 669 42.67 6.08 -2.52
C THR A 669 42.25 6.12 -1.06
N VAL A 670 43.18 6.64 -0.26
CA VAL A 670 43.09 6.90 1.18
C VAL A 670 41.69 7.36 1.59
N VAL A 671 40.97 6.46 2.29
CA VAL A 671 39.83 6.79 3.13
C VAL A 671 40.41 7.34 4.43
N THR A 672 40.28 8.64 4.67
CA THR A 672 40.36 9.16 6.04
C THR A 672 38.96 9.53 6.48
N ASP A 673 38.50 8.76 7.45
CA ASP A 673 37.38 8.97 8.37
C ASP A 673 35.91 8.95 7.91
N SER A 674 35.21 8.02 8.58
CA SER A 674 33.81 7.84 8.98
C SER A 674 32.66 8.00 7.96
N ALA A 675 31.98 6.87 7.70
CA ALA A 675 30.58 6.75 7.27
C ALA A 675 30.18 7.62 6.07
N HIS A 676 30.80 7.35 4.92
CA HIS A 676 30.28 7.81 3.64
C HIS A 676 29.46 6.73 2.95
N LEU A 677 28.28 7.13 2.48
CA LEU A 677 27.48 6.48 1.45
C LEU A 677 28.18 6.74 0.10
N HIS A 678 28.90 5.76 -0.42
CA HIS A 678 29.49 5.86 -1.75
C HIS A 678 28.46 5.41 -2.78
N HIS A 679 27.80 6.37 -3.42
CA HIS A 679 27.09 6.15 -4.67
C HIS A 679 28.13 6.07 -5.79
N PHE A 680 28.34 4.87 -6.34
CA PHE A 680 29.11 4.75 -7.58
C PHE A 680 28.18 5.10 -8.74
N GLU A 681 27.94 6.40 -8.94
CA GLU A 681 27.05 6.94 -9.98
C GLU A 681 27.64 6.84 -11.40
N SER A 682 28.87 6.35 -11.56
CA SER A 682 29.41 5.98 -12.87
C SER A 682 30.51 4.93 -12.81
N VAL A 683 30.36 3.90 -13.64
CA VAL A 683 31.45 3.05 -14.15
C VAL A 683 32.26 3.88 -15.16
N ASP A 684 33.00 4.89 -14.68
CA ASP A 684 33.94 5.62 -15.52
C ASP A 684 35.30 4.91 -15.42
N GLY A 685 35.79 4.39 -16.54
CA GLY A 685 37.01 3.58 -16.61
C GLY A 685 38.31 4.33 -16.29
N SER A 686 38.24 5.49 -15.63
CA SER A 686 39.38 6.33 -15.29
C SER A 686 39.53 6.68 -13.82
N GLN A 687 38.70 6.16 -12.90
CA GLN A 687 38.96 6.24 -11.45
C GLN A 687 38.68 4.90 -10.73
N ASP A 688 39.75 4.08 -10.64
CA ASP A 688 40.22 3.27 -9.50
C ASP A 688 39.26 2.38 -8.66
N SER A 689 38.21 1.77 -9.23
CA SER A 689 37.49 0.67 -8.53
C SER A 689 36.97 -0.48 -9.40
N ILE A 690 36.87 -0.29 -10.73
CA ILE A 690 36.41 -1.33 -11.66
C ILE A 690 37.58 -1.77 -12.51
N PHE A 691 37.99 -3.03 -12.34
CA PHE A 691 39.13 -3.58 -13.04
C PHE A 691 38.76 -4.06 -14.44
N VAL A 692 37.60 -4.72 -14.60
CA VAL A 692 37.09 -5.24 -15.88
C VAL A 692 35.56 -5.23 -15.95
N SER A 693 35.02 -4.96 -17.14
CA SER A 693 33.62 -5.22 -17.50
C SER A 693 33.53 -5.91 -18.86
N GLY A 694 32.48 -6.72 -19.07
CA GLY A 694 32.23 -7.44 -20.32
C GLY A 694 30.79 -7.93 -20.44
N VAL A 695 30.47 -8.59 -21.56
CA VAL A 695 29.13 -9.13 -21.86
C VAL A 695 29.27 -10.57 -22.33
N LEU A 696 28.43 -11.47 -21.81
CA LEU A 696 28.39 -12.87 -22.22
C LEU A 696 27.85 -13.03 -23.66
N PRO A 697 28.42 -13.94 -24.48
CA PRO A 697 27.99 -14.14 -25.88
C PRO A 697 26.54 -14.64 -26.06
N ARG A 698 25.95 -15.32 -25.07
CA ARG A 698 24.54 -15.76 -25.02
C ARG A 698 23.98 -15.39 -23.65
N SER A 699 22.87 -14.67 -23.61
CA SER A 699 22.48 -13.85 -22.46
C SER A 699 21.09 -14.19 -21.90
N MET A 700 21.04 -15.24 -21.08
CA MET A 700 20.18 -15.33 -19.89
C MET A 700 20.98 -16.11 -18.84
N PRO A 701 21.97 -15.47 -18.17
CA PRO A 701 22.76 -16.15 -17.17
C PRO A 701 21.93 -16.49 -15.93
N HIS A 702 22.33 -17.57 -15.26
CA HIS A 702 21.89 -17.89 -13.90
C HIS A 702 23.01 -17.56 -12.90
N MET A 703 22.75 -17.76 -11.60
CA MET A 703 23.68 -17.32 -10.54
C MET A 703 25.12 -17.83 -10.76
N PRO A 704 26.13 -16.94 -10.75
CA PRO A 704 27.53 -17.31 -10.90
C PRO A 704 28.09 -17.94 -9.63
N SER A 705 29.14 -18.76 -9.76
CA SER A 705 29.81 -19.42 -8.63
C SER A 705 31.31 -19.61 -8.86
N ALA A 706 32.16 -19.55 -7.83
CA ALA A 706 33.59 -19.79 -8.00
C ALA A 706 33.94 -21.30 -8.10
N LEU A 707 34.82 -21.63 -9.03
CA LEU A 707 35.33 -22.99 -9.25
C LEU A 707 36.55 -23.32 -8.37
N ASP A 708 37.45 -22.34 -8.21
CA ASP A 708 38.63 -22.37 -7.35
C ASP A 708 39.08 -20.91 -7.09
N SER A 709 40.30 -20.69 -6.56
CA SER A 709 40.85 -19.35 -6.35
C SER A 709 41.16 -18.58 -7.65
N THR A 710 40.89 -19.16 -8.82
CA THR A 710 41.29 -18.64 -10.14
C THR A 710 40.19 -18.77 -11.20
N GLY A 711 38.95 -19.10 -10.84
CA GLY A 711 37.90 -19.41 -11.82
C GLY A 711 36.48 -19.10 -11.37
N ILE A 712 35.64 -18.57 -12.26
CA ILE A 712 34.20 -18.34 -12.06
C ILE A 712 33.40 -19.11 -13.11
N LEU A 713 32.37 -19.84 -12.69
CA LEU A 713 31.40 -20.53 -13.51
C LEU A 713 30.13 -19.69 -13.66
N ILE A 714 29.65 -19.55 -14.89
CA ILE A 714 28.42 -18.81 -15.21
C ILE A 714 27.55 -19.65 -16.15
N PRO A 715 26.55 -20.37 -15.63
CA PRO A 715 25.57 -21.08 -16.46
C PRO A 715 24.68 -20.08 -17.23
N SER A 716 24.38 -20.36 -18.50
CA SER A 716 23.49 -19.58 -19.37
C SER A 716 22.91 -20.51 -20.43
N GLU A 717 21.60 -20.78 -20.36
CA GLU A 717 20.92 -21.72 -21.25
C GLU A 717 21.68 -23.06 -21.36
N GLU A 718 21.99 -23.52 -22.58
CA GLU A 718 22.76 -24.73 -22.88
C GLU A 718 24.30 -24.53 -22.81
N THR A 719 24.78 -23.51 -22.10
CA THR A 719 26.21 -23.17 -22.04
C THR A 719 26.67 -22.86 -20.62
N LEU A 720 27.79 -23.43 -20.21
CA LEU A 720 28.49 -23.09 -18.98
C LEU A 720 29.73 -22.28 -19.33
N TYR A 721 29.73 -20.99 -19.02
CA TYR A 721 30.89 -20.13 -19.22
C TYR A 721 31.89 -20.31 -18.08
N LEU A 722 33.16 -20.43 -18.42
CA LEU A 722 34.28 -20.50 -17.47
C LEU A 722 35.15 -19.26 -17.63
N PHE A 723 35.20 -18.47 -16.57
CA PHE A 723 36.00 -17.26 -16.48
C PHE A 723 37.28 -17.57 -15.71
N THR A 724 38.43 -17.70 -16.36
CA THR A 724 39.71 -17.96 -15.67
C THR A 724 40.40 -16.64 -15.34
N THR A 725 40.68 -16.44 -14.05
CA THR A 725 41.26 -15.23 -13.47
C THR A 725 42.73 -15.48 -13.11
N GLY A 726 43.64 -14.57 -13.51
CA GLY A 726 45.08 -14.81 -13.37
C GLY A 726 45.97 -13.69 -13.91
N GLU A 727 45.92 -13.45 -15.22
CA GLU A 727 46.58 -12.30 -15.89
C GLU A 727 45.58 -11.60 -16.81
N TYR A 728 45.63 -10.27 -16.89
CA TYR A 728 44.78 -9.50 -17.81
C TYR A 728 45.37 -9.55 -19.24
N PRO A 729 44.56 -9.79 -20.30
CA PRO A 729 43.10 -9.91 -20.29
C PRO A 729 42.62 -11.30 -19.87
N PHE A 730 41.49 -11.33 -19.15
CA PHE A 730 40.85 -12.57 -18.74
C PHE A 730 40.42 -13.42 -19.94
N THR A 731 40.45 -14.74 -19.77
CA THR A 731 39.97 -15.69 -20.78
C THR A 731 38.57 -16.17 -20.39
N LEU A 732 37.63 -16.04 -21.32
CA LEU A 732 36.29 -16.61 -21.23
C LEU A 732 36.25 -17.86 -22.10
N ASP A 733 36.17 -19.02 -21.47
CA ASP A 733 35.93 -20.31 -22.12
C ASP A 733 34.44 -20.70 -21.97
N SER A 734 34.00 -21.70 -22.72
CA SER A 734 32.62 -22.18 -22.67
C SER A 734 32.54 -23.68 -22.87
N LEU A 735 31.76 -24.34 -22.03
CA LEU A 735 31.41 -25.75 -22.13
C LEU A 735 29.93 -25.88 -22.53
N ALA A 736 29.62 -26.73 -23.51
CA ALA A 736 28.24 -27.02 -23.88
C ALA A 736 27.57 -27.90 -22.82
N LEU A 737 26.39 -27.51 -22.36
CA LEU A 737 25.56 -28.29 -21.45
C LEU A 737 24.56 -29.15 -22.24
N PRO A 738 24.29 -30.39 -21.82
CA PRO A 738 23.25 -31.24 -22.41
C PRO A 738 21.83 -30.88 -21.96
N LEU A 739 21.66 -29.76 -21.26
CA LEU A 739 20.40 -29.26 -20.71
C LEU A 739 20.38 -27.73 -20.73
N SER A 740 19.19 -27.14 -20.63
CA SER A 740 19.00 -25.72 -20.38
C SER A 740 19.13 -25.46 -18.89
N ALA A 741 20.21 -24.81 -18.47
CA ALA A 741 20.47 -24.53 -17.07
C ALA A 741 19.38 -23.64 -16.46
N THR A 742 19.01 -23.92 -15.22
CA THR A 742 18.10 -23.11 -14.40
C THR A 742 18.76 -22.69 -13.08
N THR A 743 19.71 -23.49 -12.61
CA THR A 743 20.40 -23.33 -11.33
C THR A 743 21.77 -24.01 -11.38
N ALA A 744 22.72 -23.53 -10.57
CA ALA A 744 24.03 -24.16 -10.44
C ALA A 744 24.63 -23.96 -9.05
N VAL A 745 25.49 -24.90 -8.66
CA VAL A 745 26.27 -24.89 -7.42
C VAL A 745 27.69 -25.37 -7.71
N SER A 746 28.68 -24.82 -7.00
CA SER A 746 30.08 -25.24 -7.09
C SER A 746 30.62 -25.53 -5.68
N VAL A 747 31.74 -26.23 -5.62
CA VAL A 747 32.52 -26.44 -4.41
C VAL A 747 33.93 -25.96 -4.70
N SER A 748 34.22 -24.72 -4.31
CA SER A 748 35.49 -24.07 -4.65
C SER A 748 36.74 -24.82 -4.16
N GLU A 749 36.63 -25.57 -3.05
CA GLU A 749 37.77 -26.31 -2.47
C GLU A 749 38.11 -27.59 -3.24
N SER A 750 37.11 -28.23 -3.85
CA SER A 750 37.24 -29.51 -4.55
C SER A 750 36.99 -29.40 -6.05
N SER A 751 36.67 -28.21 -6.56
CA SER A 751 36.38 -27.89 -7.97
C SER A 751 35.28 -28.73 -8.62
N PHE A 752 34.42 -29.36 -7.81
CA PHE A 752 33.20 -30.02 -8.30
C PHE A 752 32.09 -29.01 -8.48
N TRP A 753 31.22 -29.24 -9.45
CA TRP A 753 30.04 -28.42 -9.69
C TRP A 753 28.86 -29.25 -10.16
N ALA A 754 27.66 -28.74 -9.94
CA ALA A 754 26.41 -29.30 -10.41
C ALA A 754 25.54 -28.22 -11.06
N VAL A 755 24.92 -28.53 -12.19
CA VAL A 755 23.97 -27.67 -12.89
C VAL A 755 22.65 -28.42 -13.02
N GLY A 756 21.57 -27.82 -12.51
CA GLY A 756 20.20 -28.30 -12.72
C GLY A 756 19.56 -27.63 -13.93
N GLY A 757 18.64 -28.33 -14.59
CA GLY A 757 17.91 -27.79 -15.74
C GLY A 757 16.68 -28.59 -16.14
N ASP A 758 16.21 -28.33 -17.36
CA ASP A 758 15.04 -28.96 -17.98
C ASP A 758 15.17 -30.48 -18.20
N ALA A 759 16.39 -30.98 -18.40
CA ALA A 759 16.68 -32.40 -18.65
C ALA A 759 17.42 -33.10 -17.49
N GLY A 760 17.30 -32.57 -16.27
CA GLY A 760 17.85 -33.19 -15.05
C GLY A 760 19.06 -32.45 -14.50
N VAL A 761 20.09 -33.19 -14.11
CA VAL A 761 21.29 -32.65 -13.47
C VAL A 761 22.55 -33.07 -14.21
N VAL A 762 23.47 -32.12 -14.35
CA VAL A 762 24.82 -32.31 -14.89
C VAL A 762 25.82 -32.10 -13.76
N LEU A 763 26.70 -33.08 -13.55
CA LEU A 763 27.83 -32.97 -12.62
C LEU A 763 29.13 -32.83 -13.40
N GLY A 764 30.01 -31.98 -12.90
CA GLY A 764 31.31 -31.75 -13.51
C GLY A 764 32.42 -31.50 -12.50
N TYR A 765 33.63 -31.46 -13.02
CA TYR A 765 34.86 -31.17 -12.29
C TYR A 765 35.74 -30.28 -13.16
N LYS A 766 36.13 -29.12 -12.61
CA LYS A 766 36.87 -28.09 -13.34
C LYS A 766 36.21 -27.72 -14.67
N ASP A 767 36.93 -27.89 -15.77
CA ASP A 767 36.54 -27.60 -17.16
C ASP A 767 35.85 -28.79 -17.85
N SER A 768 35.53 -29.86 -17.11
CA SER A 768 35.07 -31.13 -17.67
C SER A 768 33.71 -31.58 -17.11
N LEU A 769 32.83 -32.07 -18.00
CA LEU A 769 31.59 -32.75 -17.65
C LEU A 769 31.89 -34.20 -17.23
N LEU A 770 31.39 -34.62 -16.06
CA LEU A 770 31.57 -35.99 -15.55
C LEU A 770 30.39 -36.89 -15.90
N THR A 771 29.17 -36.46 -15.58
CA THR A 771 27.95 -37.23 -15.82
C THR A 771 26.74 -36.30 -15.96
N SER A 772 25.70 -36.80 -16.62
CA SER A 772 24.42 -36.12 -16.76
C SER A 772 23.30 -37.15 -16.71
N PHE A 773 22.29 -36.94 -15.88
CA PHE A 773 21.15 -37.86 -15.76
C PHE A 773 19.92 -37.16 -15.20
N MET A 774 18.76 -37.77 -15.43
CA MET A 774 17.50 -37.42 -14.77
C MET A 774 17.32 -38.36 -13.58
N PRO A 775 17.17 -37.86 -12.34
CA PRO A 775 16.74 -38.69 -11.21
C PRO A 775 15.42 -39.41 -11.53
N GLU A 776 15.25 -40.65 -11.10
CA GLU A 776 14.06 -41.45 -11.46
C GLU A 776 12.78 -40.84 -10.90
N GLY A 777 12.87 -40.20 -9.72
CA GLY A 777 11.75 -39.51 -9.07
C GLY A 777 11.47 -38.08 -9.56
N PHE A 778 12.23 -37.53 -10.51
CA PHE A 778 11.97 -36.18 -11.03
C PHE A 778 11.04 -36.25 -12.23
N GLU A 779 9.93 -35.50 -12.18
CA GLU A 779 8.94 -35.43 -13.26
C GLU A 779 8.89 -34.04 -13.92
N ALA A 780 9.72 -33.10 -13.45
CA ALA A 780 9.76 -31.72 -13.92
C ALA A 780 11.20 -31.15 -13.90
N PRO A 781 11.43 -29.94 -14.47
CA PRO A 781 12.74 -29.30 -14.44
C PRO A 781 13.28 -29.11 -13.02
N VAL A 782 14.59 -29.18 -12.88
CA VAL A 782 15.26 -28.93 -11.59
C VAL A 782 15.17 -27.45 -11.25
N ALA A 783 14.60 -27.13 -10.09
CA ALA A 783 14.37 -25.77 -9.62
C ALA A 783 15.56 -25.22 -8.81
N ALA A 784 16.15 -26.04 -7.93
CA ALA A 784 17.29 -25.65 -7.10
C ALA A 784 18.23 -26.84 -6.82
N VAL A 785 19.51 -26.53 -6.60
CA VAL A 785 20.56 -27.51 -6.23
C VAL A 785 21.39 -26.98 -5.06
N ALA A 786 21.82 -27.88 -4.17
CA ALA A 786 22.69 -27.58 -3.03
C ALA A 786 23.76 -28.66 -2.86
N CYS A 787 24.93 -28.29 -2.33
CA CYS A 787 25.98 -29.25 -1.97
C CYS A 787 25.67 -29.90 -0.61
N ILE A 788 26.05 -31.17 -0.40
CA ILE A 788 25.92 -31.87 0.90
C ILE A 788 27.30 -32.20 1.50
N ASP A 789 28.32 -32.41 0.68
CA ASP A 789 29.68 -32.72 1.17
C ASP A 789 30.69 -31.89 0.38
N LEU A 790 31.53 -31.11 1.08
CA LEU A 790 32.55 -30.28 0.41
C LEU A 790 33.74 -31.11 -0.11
N SER A 791 33.93 -32.33 0.43
CA SER A 791 35.04 -33.22 0.11
C SER A 791 34.75 -34.20 -1.02
N GLN A 792 33.48 -34.42 -1.37
CA GLN A 792 33.03 -35.36 -2.41
C GLN A 792 31.91 -34.73 -3.27
N PRO A 793 31.68 -35.19 -4.51
CA PRO A 793 30.63 -34.64 -5.37
C PRO A 793 29.23 -35.14 -4.95
N LEU A 794 28.77 -34.78 -3.76
CA LEU A 794 27.45 -35.12 -3.23
C LEU A 794 26.55 -33.89 -3.20
N PHE A 795 25.44 -33.93 -3.93
CA PHE A 795 24.52 -32.80 -4.12
C PHE A 795 23.08 -33.21 -3.85
N ALA A 796 22.26 -32.27 -3.42
CA ALA A 796 20.81 -32.37 -3.40
C ALA A 796 20.22 -31.53 -4.54
N GLY A 797 19.14 -32.02 -5.16
CA GLY A 797 18.32 -31.28 -6.11
C GLY A 797 16.86 -31.36 -5.73
N ILE A 798 16.09 -30.36 -6.16
CA ILE A 798 14.63 -30.36 -6.08
C ILE A 798 14.04 -29.95 -7.43
N ASP A 799 13.03 -30.68 -7.91
CA ASP A 799 12.30 -30.33 -9.13
C ASP A 799 11.17 -29.31 -8.87
N THR A 800 10.58 -28.74 -9.92
CA THR A 800 9.50 -27.74 -9.77
C THR A 800 8.21 -28.29 -9.15
N LEU A 801 8.08 -29.61 -8.98
CA LEU A 801 6.95 -30.26 -8.32
C LEU A 801 7.22 -30.61 -6.84
N GLY A 802 8.45 -30.37 -6.37
CA GLY A 802 8.84 -30.59 -4.99
C GLY A 802 9.50 -31.95 -4.72
N ASN A 803 9.82 -32.74 -5.75
CA ASN A 803 10.55 -33.99 -5.56
C ASN A 803 12.02 -33.71 -5.26
N ILE A 804 12.58 -34.35 -4.24
CA ILE A 804 13.96 -34.15 -3.78
C ILE A 804 14.79 -35.40 -4.07
N ALA A 805 15.99 -35.21 -4.62
CA ALA A 805 16.95 -36.29 -4.85
C ALA A 805 18.34 -35.90 -4.35
N VAL A 806 19.02 -36.86 -3.72
CA VAL A 806 20.43 -36.77 -3.34
C VAL A 806 21.23 -37.60 -4.33
N MET A 807 22.31 -37.04 -4.85
CA MET A 807 22.99 -37.54 -6.04
C MET A 807 24.50 -37.35 -5.98
N ASP A 808 25.22 -38.26 -6.61
CA ASP A 808 26.66 -38.16 -6.83
C ASP A 808 27.07 -38.61 -8.25
N THR A 809 28.37 -38.72 -8.50
CA THR A 809 28.90 -39.18 -9.81
C THR A 809 28.45 -40.59 -10.22
N GLY A 810 27.96 -41.42 -9.28
CA GLY A 810 27.43 -42.75 -9.52
C GLY A 810 25.92 -42.78 -9.80
N GLY A 811 25.22 -41.65 -9.68
CA GLY A 811 23.77 -41.54 -9.88
C GLY A 811 23.04 -41.11 -8.59
N VAL A 812 21.78 -41.50 -8.48
CA VAL A 812 20.94 -41.16 -7.33
C VAL A 812 21.24 -42.05 -6.12
N ARG A 813 21.40 -41.43 -4.95
CA ARG A 813 21.69 -42.07 -3.66
C ARG A 813 20.45 -42.23 -2.78
N ALA A 814 19.56 -41.23 -2.80
CA ALA A 814 18.30 -41.23 -2.07
C ALA A 814 17.29 -40.35 -2.80
N GLU A 815 16.01 -40.69 -2.73
CA GLU A 815 14.91 -39.90 -3.28
C GLU A 815 13.80 -39.75 -2.24
N TYR A 816 13.09 -38.64 -2.31
CA TYR A 816 11.91 -38.35 -1.52
C TYR A 816 10.92 -37.57 -2.38
N SER A 817 9.70 -38.08 -2.50
CA SER A 817 8.61 -37.37 -3.16
C SER A 817 7.72 -36.75 -2.09
N VAL A 818 7.53 -35.44 -2.18
CA VAL A 818 6.62 -34.70 -1.31
C VAL A 818 5.18 -34.96 -1.81
N ASP A 819 4.22 -35.14 -0.91
CA ASP A 819 2.81 -35.20 -1.30
C ASP A 819 2.44 -33.84 -1.92
N SER A 820 2.07 -33.83 -3.20
CA SER A 820 1.73 -32.62 -3.98
C SER A 820 0.67 -31.70 -3.35
N ARG A 821 -0.05 -32.16 -2.31
CA ARG A 821 -1.00 -31.37 -1.54
C ARG A 821 -0.32 -30.45 -0.51
N ASP A 822 0.92 -30.72 -0.14
CA ASP A 822 1.65 -30.07 0.94
C ASP A 822 2.71 -29.06 0.45
N ILE A 823 2.97 -28.96 -0.86
CA ILE A 823 3.96 -28.05 -1.45
C ILE A 823 3.43 -27.35 -2.70
N HIS A 824 3.73 -26.05 -2.85
CA HIS A 824 3.32 -25.30 -4.03
C HIS A 824 4.35 -25.47 -5.15
N PRO A 825 3.95 -25.72 -6.42
CA PRO A 825 4.91 -25.78 -7.52
C PRO A 825 5.74 -24.49 -7.62
N GLY A 826 7.05 -24.64 -7.88
CA GLY A 826 8.11 -23.66 -7.66
C GLY A 826 7.96 -22.28 -8.34
N PRO A 827 8.92 -21.34 -8.12
CA PRO A 827 10.33 -21.58 -7.80
C PRO A 827 10.63 -21.88 -6.32
N PHE A 828 11.73 -22.60 -6.07
CA PHE A 828 12.23 -23.00 -4.75
C PHE A 828 13.65 -22.47 -4.49
N ALA A 829 14.02 -22.26 -3.23
CA ALA A 829 15.43 -22.22 -2.81
C ALA A 829 15.74 -23.44 -1.93
N LEU A 830 16.95 -23.98 -2.04
CA LEU A 830 17.39 -25.20 -1.36
C LEU A 830 18.73 -24.96 -0.66
N ALA A 831 18.83 -25.42 0.58
CA ALA A 831 20.01 -25.32 1.42
C ALA A 831 20.26 -26.64 2.16
N ALA A 832 21.52 -26.93 2.48
CA ALA A 832 21.90 -28.11 3.26
C ALA A 832 22.78 -27.75 4.47
N ALA A 833 22.61 -28.48 5.56
CA ALA A 833 23.40 -28.36 6.78
C ALA A 833 23.81 -29.75 7.31
N ASP A 834 25.10 -29.98 7.53
CA ASP A 834 25.61 -31.20 8.18
C ASP A 834 25.64 -31.03 9.71
N LEU A 835 24.82 -31.81 10.42
CA LEU A 835 24.70 -31.80 11.89
C LEU A 835 25.74 -32.70 12.59
N GLY A 836 26.59 -33.40 11.81
CA GLY A 836 27.60 -34.31 12.32
C GLY A 836 27.18 -35.79 12.32
N ALA A 837 28.11 -36.64 12.76
CA ALA A 837 28.07 -38.10 12.51
C ALA A 837 26.86 -38.85 13.13
N GLU A 838 26.24 -38.31 14.18
CA GLU A 838 25.10 -38.94 14.87
C GLU A 838 23.73 -38.40 14.40
N GLU A 839 23.66 -37.16 13.87
CA GLU A 839 22.40 -36.48 13.51
C GLU A 839 22.16 -36.35 12.00
N GLY A 840 23.17 -36.56 11.15
CA GLY A 840 23.03 -36.60 9.69
C GLY A 840 22.95 -35.21 9.04
N VAL A 841 22.29 -35.13 7.87
CA VAL A 841 22.20 -33.89 7.07
C VAL A 841 20.76 -33.38 7.06
N VAL A 842 20.57 -32.08 7.30
CA VAL A 842 19.29 -31.38 7.14
C VAL A 842 19.27 -30.69 5.78
N LEU A 843 18.18 -30.82 5.04
CA LEU A 843 17.89 -29.97 3.89
C LEU A 843 16.71 -29.05 4.23
N VAL A 844 16.83 -27.78 3.85
CA VAL A 844 15.79 -26.78 4.02
C VAL A 844 15.38 -26.25 2.66
N VAL A 845 14.08 -26.28 2.39
CA VAL A 845 13.47 -25.76 1.17
C VAL A 845 12.58 -24.57 1.53
N THR A 846 12.69 -23.48 0.80
CA THR A 846 11.73 -22.38 0.84
C THR A 846 10.99 -22.28 -0.48
N ASP A 847 9.69 -22.01 -0.41
CA ASP A 847 8.84 -21.79 -1.59
C ASP A 847 8.16 -20.42 -1.58
N ARG A 848 7.52 -20.10 -2.71
CA ARG A 848 6.85 -18.82 -2.92
C ARG A 848 5.51 -18.66 -2.18
N LYS A 849 4.79 -19.70 -1.75
CA LYS A 849 3.38 -19.58 -1.32
C LYS A 849 3.03 -20.26 0.00
N ASN A 850 3.60 -21.42 0.28
CA ASN A 850 3.26 -22.30 1.39
C ASN A 850 4.33 -22.34 2.49
N GLY A 851 5.56 -21.86 2.25
CA GLY A 851 6.53 -21.52 3.29
C GLY A 851 7.81 -22.38 3.36
N LEU A 852 8.22 -22.71 4.59
CA LEU A 852 9.48 -23.36 4.97
C LEU A 852 9.31 -24.86 5.17
N TYR A 853 10.16 -25.68 4.55
CA TYR A 853 10.16 -27.13 4.69
C TYR A 853 11.51 -27.64 5.16
N ILE A 854 11.49 -28.56 6.13
CA ILE A 854 12.70 -29.12 6.74
C ILE A 854 12.67 -30.63 6.57
N THR A 855 13.73 -31.18 5.95
CA THR A 855 13.91 -32.62 5.77
C THR A 855 15.25 -33.12 6.29
N ARG A 856 15.30 -34.40 6.70
CA ARG A 856 16.48 -35.04 7.30
C ARG A 856 16.91 -36.27 6.52
N LEU A 857 18.19 -36.29 6.17
CA LEU A 857 18.87 -37.39 5.51
C LEU A 857 19.70 -38.18 6.54
N SER A 858 19.62 -39.50 6.47
CA SER A 858 20.44 -40.39 7.29
C SER A 858 21.94 -40.13 7.13
N SER A 859 22.73 -40.44 8.15
CA SER A 859 24.20 -40.33 8.11
C SER A 859 24.88 -41.17 7.03
N SER A 860 24.19 -42.18 6.48
CA SER A 860 24.63 -42.96 5.31
C SER A 860 24.29 -42.31 3.97
N HIS A 861 23.57 -41.18 3.97
CA HIS A 861 23.09 -40.45 2.78
C HIS A 861 22.24 -41.30 1.82
N SER A 862 21.66 -42.39 2.31
CA SER A 862 20.99 -43.42 1.49
C SER A 862 19.46 -43.45 1.65
N SER A 863 18.94 -42.71 2.62
CA SER A 863 17.51 -42.66 2.91
C SER A 863 17.15 -41.44 3.75
N PHE A 864 15.96 -40.89 3.50
CA PHE A 864 15.34 -39.88 4.35
C PHE A 864 14.72 -40.51 5.60
N SER A 865 14.73 -39.80 6.73
CA SER A 865 14.05 -40.24 7.96
C SER A 865 12.52 -40.37 7.74
N PRO A 866 11.80 -41.28 8.43
CA PRO A 866 10.33 -41.35 8.33
C PRO A 866 9.62 -40.06 8.72
N ASP A 867 10.23 -39.28 9.63
CA ASP A 867 9.75 -37.96 10.08
C ASP A 867 10.47 -36.81 9.34
N ALA A 868 11.12 -37.10 8.22
CA ALA A 868 11.96 -36.15 7.47
C ALA A 868 11.14 -35.09 6.71
N TYR A 869 9.92 -34.78 7.07
CA TYR A 869 9.23 -33.67 6.44
C TYR A 869 8.37 -32.96 7.47
N VAL A 870 8.94 -31.89 8.03
CA VAL A 870 8.22 -31.02 8.95
C VAL A 870 7.82 -29.78 8.17
N THR A 871 6.53 -29.69 7.84
CA THR A 871 5.91 -28.45 7.35
C THR A 871 5.65 -27.58 8.56
N THR A 872 6.11 -26.33 8.56
CA THR A 872 5.51 -25.35 9.46
C THR A 872 4.08 -25.11 8.99
N ASP A 873 3.10 -25.64 9.71
CA ASP A 873 1.67 -25.61 9.36
C ASP A 873 1.25 -24.25 8.76
N ALA A 874 0.64 -24.28 7.58
CA ALA A 874 0.11 -23.08 6.93
C ALA A 874 -0.88 -22.35 7.86
N GLN A 875 -1.55 -23.05 8.79
CA GLN A 875 -2.38 -22.42 9.83
C GLN A 875 -1.56 -21.67 10.88
N HIS A 876 -0.36 -22.16 11.27
CA HIS A 876 0.56 -21.39 12.13
C HIS A 876 1.03 -20.12 11.42
N PHE A 877 1.34 -20.21 10.12
CA PHE A 877 1.62 -19.02 9.33
C PHE A 877 0.38 -18.14 9.19
N THR A 878 -0.84 -18.61 8.91
CA THR A 878 -2.00 -17.69 8.84
C THR A 878 -2.41 -17.08 10.19
N ASP A 879 -2.26 -17.80 11.30
CA ASP A 879 -2.61 -17.35 12.67
C ASP A 879 -1.62 -16.29 13.18
N ILE A 880 -0.32 -16.42 12.85
CA ILE A 880 0.69 -15.40 13.12
C ILE A 880 0.44 -14.14 12.26
N TYR A 881 -0.16 -14.30 11.08
CA TYR A 881 -0.30 -13.23 10.07
C TYR A 881 -1.72 -12.63 10.00
N ARG A 882 -2.58 -12.83 11.03
CA ARG A 882 -3.88 -12.14 11.24
C ARG A 882 -4.69 -11.86 9.95
N GLY A 883 -4.91 -12.87 9.11
CA GLY A 883 -5.85 -12.75 7.97
C GLY A 883 -5.32 -12.06 6.71
N TYR A 884 -4.00 -11.90 6.55
CA TYR A 884 -3.39 -11.46 5.28
C TYR A 884 -2.97 -12.65 4.40
N ALA A 885 -2.96 -12.46 3.08
CA ALA A 885 -2.51 -13.47 2.12
C ALA A 885 -1.07 -13.95 2.42
N ALA A 886 -0.79 -15.24 2.23
CA ALA A 886 0.51 -15.83 2.50
C ALA A 886 1.65 -15.09 1.75
N PRO A 887 2.76 -14.72 2.42
CA PRO A 887 3.89 -14.02 1.82
C PRO A 887 4.51 -14.73 0.61
N ASP A 888 4.92 -13.98 -0.42
CA ASP A 888 5.93 -14.43 -1.39
C ASP A 888 7.28 -14.58 -0.67
N ASN A 889 7.79 -15.80 -0.38
CA ASN A 889 9.08 -15.99 0.30
C ASN A 889 10.15 -16.75 -0.52
N PRO A 890 10.78 -16.11 -1.51
CA PRO A 890 11.90 -16.72 -2.24
C PRO A 890 13.26 -16.56 -1.52
N SER A 891 13.30 -16.06 -0.27
CA SER A 891 14.56 -15.82 0.44
C SER A 891 15.31 -17.14 0.65
N PRO A 892 16.58 -17.25 0.22
CA PRO A 892 17.38 -18.44 0.52
C PRO A 892 17.60 -18.54 2.04
N PRO A 893 17.31 -19.71 2.65
CA PRO A 893 17.41 -19.91 4.08
C PRO A 893 18.87 -19.89 4.56
N VAL A 894 19.09 -19.45 5.79
CA VAL A 894 20.41 -19.34 6.42
C VAL A 894 20.44 -20.11 7.72
N PHE A 895 21.50 -20.89 7.92
CA PHE A 895 21.70 -21.63 9.16
C PHE A 895 22.68 -20.88 10.07
N ALA A 896 22.33 -20.69 11.34
CA ALA A 896 23.23 -20.15 12.35
C ALA A 896 22.73 -20.45 13.76
N ASP A 897 23.63 -20.71 14.73
CA ASP A 897 23.24 -20.76 16.15
C ASP A 897 23.05 -19.32 16.68
N ILE A 898 21.81 -18.82 16.63
CA ILE A 898 21.54 -17.43 17.02
C ILE A 898 21.46 -17.25 18.52
N ASP A 899 21.04 -18.27 19.26
CA ASP A 899 20.80 -18.18 20.70
C ASP A 899 21.89 -18.83 21.58
N GLY A 900 22.94 -19.35 20.96
CA GLY A 900 24.12 -19.91 21.60
C GLY A 900 23.86 -21.26 22.27
N THR A 901 22.86 -22.02 21.81
CA THR A 901 22.49 -23.32 22.41
C THR A 901 23.35 -24.48 21.90
N GLY A 902 24.22 -24.24 20.92
CA GLY A 902 25.01 -25.26 20.25
C GLY A 902 24.23 -26.04 19.19
N THR A 903 22.98 -25.67 18.91
CA THR A 903 22.18 -26.22 17.81
C THR A 903 21.93 -25.13 16.76
N PRO A 904 22.00 -25.44 15.45
CA PRO A 904 21.82 -24.42 14.42
C PRO A 904 20.34 -24.03 14.28
N ASP A 905 20.08 -22.76 14.05
CA ASP A 905 18.75 -22.22 13.75
C ASP A 905 18.62 -21.89 12.26
N ILE A 906 17.39 -21.84 11.77
CA ILE A 906 17.02 -21.55 10.38
C ILE A 906 16.47 -20.13 10.32
N LEU A 907 17.13 -19.26 9.57
CA LEU A 907 16.70 -17.90 9.31
C LEU A 907 16.21 -17.77 7.88
N VAL A 908 15.06 -17.14 7.70
CA VAL A 908 14.47 -16.87 6.39
C VAL A 908 13.92 -15.46 6.34
N GLY A 909 14.02 -14.81 5.17
CA GLY A 909 13.19 -13.65 4.90
C GLY A 909 11.71 -14.01 4.98
N GLY A 910 10.85 -13.00 5.13
CA GLY A 910 9.41 -13.15 5.02
C GLY A 910 8.76 -11.80 4.80
N THR A 911 7.43 -11.73 4.90
CA THR A 911 6.74 -10.43 4.90
C THR A 911 7.22 -9.62 6.10
N ASN A 912 7.95 -8.54 5.81
CA ASN A 912 8.25 -7.40 6.69
C ASN A 912 9.30 -7.62 7.78
N GLY A 913 10.01 -8.73 7.72
CA GLY A 913 11.08 -9.05 8.65
C GLY A 913 11.74 -10.38 8.34
N VAL A 914 12.74 -10.71 9.15
CA VAL A 914 13.41 -12.01 9.13
C VAL A 914 12.82 -12.86 10.24
N TYR A 915 12.61 -14.13 9.94
CA TYR A 915 12.11 -15.14 10.87
C TYR A 915 13.28 -16.04 11.25
N ALA A 916 13.32 -16.48 12.51
CA ALA A 916 14.29 -17.46 12.98
C ALA A 916 13.53 -18.62 13.61
N PHE A 917 13.79 -19.84 13.13
CA PHE A 917 13.20 -21.09 13.59
C PHE A 917 14.29 -22.02 14.12
N ASP A 918 13.97 -22.89 15.06
CA ASP A 918 14.86 -24.02 15.37
C ASP A 918 14.77 -25.11 14.28
N LEU A 919 15.61 -26.16 14.36
CA LEU A 919 15.60 -27.30 13.43
C LEU A 919 14.31 -28.13 13.42
N ARG A 920 13.37 -27.85 14.31
CA ARG A 920 12.06 -28.52 14.38
C ARG A 920 10.95 -27.64 13.81
N GLY A 921 11.29 -26.45 13.30
CA GLY A 921 10.33 -25.50 12.74
C GLY A 921 9.64 -24.65 13.79
N VAL A 922 10.13 -24.59 15.03
CA VAL A 922 9.57 -23.75 16.09
C VAL A 922 10.17 -22.35 15.99
N LEU A 923 9.34 -21.32 15.83
CA LEU A 923 9.78 -19.92 15.80
C LEU A 923 10.52 -19.58 17.11
N LYS A 924 11.60 -18.81 17.04
CA LYS A 924 12.39 -18.40 18.21
C LYS A 924 11.77 -17.20 18.92
N ARG A 925 12.02 -17.09 20.23
CA ARG A 925 11.47 -15.99 21.04
C ARG A 925 12.12 -14.66 20.66
N GLY A 926 11.30 -13.61 20.53
CA GLY A 926 11.75 -12.30 20.05
C GLY A 926 11.82 -12.17 18.51
N TRP A 927 11.52 -13.27 17.81
CA TRP A 927 11.39 -13.31 16.36
C TRP A 927 9.92 -13.50 15.95
N PRO A 928 9.49 -13.01 14.77
CA PRO A 928 10.29 -12.35 13.73
C PRO A 928 10.85 -10.99 14.13
N ALA A 929 12.03 -10.66 13.61
CA ALA A 929 12.59 -9.33 13.72
C ALA A 929 11.93 -8.44 12.65
N ILE A 930 10.83 -7.80 13.03
CA ILE A 930 10.03 -6.92 12.17
C ILE A 930 10.59 -5.49 12.25
N LEU A 931 10.61 -4.80 11.11
CA LEU A 931 11.06 -3.40 11.03
C LEU A 931 10.12 -2.43 11.75
N ASP A 932 8.80 -2.60 11.55
CA ASP A 932 7.71 -1.88 12.21
C ASP A 932 6.45 -2.76 12.16
N GLU A 933 5.85 -3.03 13.32
CA GLU A 933 4.67 -3.91 13.44
C GLU A 933 3.38 -3.26 12.90
N ARG A 934 3.35 -1.93 12.77
CA ARG A 934 2.16 -1.15 12.41
C ARG A 934 1.82 -1.19 10.92
N PHE A 935 2.82 -1.42 10.07
CA PHE A 935 2.69 -1.44 8.60
C PHE A 935 2.91 -2.84 8.02
N SER A 936 2.55 -3.86 8.81
CA SER A 936 2.79 -5.28 8.50
C SER A 936 1.98 -5.83 7.31
N SER A 937 1.03 -5.08 6.76
CA SER A 937 0.24 -5.43 5.58
C SER A 937 0.76 -4.81 4.27
N VAL A 938 1.74 -3.90 4.34
CA VAL A 938 1.95 -2.88 3.29
C VAL A 938 3.36 -2.86 2.68
N ARG A 939 4.15 -3.91 2.90
CA ARG A 939 5.60 -3.91 2.64
C ARG A 939 6.01 -5.16 1.86
N ARG A 940 6.97 -5.02 0.93
CA ARG A 940 7.48 -6.14 0.11
C ARG A 940 8.19 -7.17 0.99
N SER A 941 8.04 -8.45 0.67
CA SER A 941 8.77 -9.54 1.30
C SER A 941 10.28 -9.33 1.23
N ILE A 942 10.99 -9.73 2.28
CA ILE A 942 12.45 -9.85 2.21
C ILE A 942 12.78 -11.03 1.28
N THR A 943 13.19 -10.73 0.05
CA THR A 943 13.55 -11.71 -0.98
C THR A 943 15.03 -12.06 -0.98
N THR A 944 15.84 -11.30 -0.24
CA THR A 944 17.29 -11.47 -0.08
C THR A 944 17.59 -12.36 1.12
N SER A 945 18.74 -13.03 1.14
CA SER A 945 19.19 -13.79 2.32
C SER A 945 19.64 -12.88 3.46
N PRO A 946 19.27 -13.16 4.72
CA PRO A 946 19.86 -12.49 5.88
C PRO A 946 21.33 -12.90 6.06
N ILE A 947 22.14 -12.05 6.70
CA ILE A 947 23.54 -12.35 7.07
C ILE A 947 23.61 -12.56 8.57
N VAL A 948 24.31 -13.59 9.02
CA VAL A 948 24.54 -13.85 10.44
C VAL A 948 26.04 -13.82 10.77
N GLY A 949 26.42 -13.25 11.90
CA GLY A 949 27.81 -13.21 12.33
C GLY A 949 27.98 -12.99 13.83
N ALA A 950 29.17 -13.29 14.35
CA ALA A 950 29.50 -13.11 15.75
C ALA A 950 30.22 -11.77 15.97
N GLN A 951 29.71 -10.94 16.88
CA GLN A 951 30.32 -9.69 17.30
C GLN A 951 30.47 -9.68 18.82
N GLY A 952 31.70 -9.65 19.33
CA GLY A 952 31.96 -9.61 20.78
C GLY A 952 31.50 -10.86 21.55
N GLY A 953 31.37 -12.01 20.89
CA GLY A 953 30.92 -13.27 21.51
C GLY A 953 29.40 -13.50 21.48
N SER A 954 28.64 -12.66 20.78
CA SER A 954 27.19 -12.83 20.59
C SER A 954 26.81 -12.81 19.11
N THR A 955 25.81 -13.61 18.73
CA THR A 955 25.33 -13.69 17.35
C THR A 955 24.47 -12.48 16.98
N ARG A 956 24.58 -12.02 15.74
CA ARG A 956 23.88 -10.87 15.17
C ARG A 956 23.40 -11.16 13.75
N THR A 957 22.27 -10.56 13.38
CA THR A 957 21.62 -10.74 12.08
C THR A 957 21.47 -9.41 11.36
N LEU A 958 21.93 -9.33 10.11
CA LEU A 958 21.75 -8.19 9.21
C LEU A 958 20.82 -8.59 8.06
N PHE A 959 19.93 -7.72 7.62
CA PHE A 959 19.07 -7.98 6.46
C PHE A 959 18.66 -6.68 5.77
N SER A 960 18.28 -6.78 4.50
CA SER A 960 17.77 -5.66 3.71
C SER A 960 16.29 -5.80 3.37
N THR A 961 15.63 -4.70 3.07
CA THR A 961 14.21 -4.69 2.65
C THR A 961 13.97 -4.03 1.30
N GLY A 962 12.94 -4.50 0.61
CA GLY A 962 12.52 -4.00 -0.71
C GLY A 962 11.55 -2.81 -0.67
N THR A 963 11.34 -2.17 0.48
CA THR A 963 10.32 -1.13 0.64
C THR A 963 10.90 0.23 0.31
N GLY A 964 10.59 0.78 -0.87
CA GLY A 964 11.31 1.92 -1.44
C GLY A 964 10.78 3.32 -1.15
N GLU A 965 9.60 3.50 -0.53
CA GLU A 965 8.96 4.83 -0.55
C GLU A 965 8.11 5.27 0.64
N ASN A 966 7.83 4.40 1.63
CA ASN A 966 6.96 4.76 2.75
C ASN A 966 7.71 4.94 4.07
N VAL A 967 7.28 5.94 4.85
CA VAL A 967 7.83 6.31 6.16
C VAL A 967 7.83 5.09 7.07
N THR A 968 9.02 4.55 7.36
CA THR A 968 9.13 3.37 8.21
C THR A 968 9.07 3.69 9.71
N THR A 969 9.10 4.97 10.07
CA THR A 969 9.08 5.48 11.45
C THR A 969 8.75 6.96 11.45
N TYR A 970 7.79 7.37 12.28
CA TYR A 970 7.49 8.77 12.55
C TYR A 970 8.31 9.29 13.71
N ILE A 971 8.83 10.50 13.53
CA ILE A 971 9.52 11.25 14.56
C ILE A 971 8.47 12.06 15.33
N THR A 972 8.27 11.76 16.61
CA THR A 972 7.37 12.53 17.49
C THR A 972 8.03 13.80 18.01
N LYS A 973 9.36 13.80 18.11
CA LYS A 973 10.09 14.93 18.69
C LYS A 973 11.55 14.92 18.25
N ILE A 974 12.10 16.09 17.96
CA ILE A 974 13.56 16.26 17.88
C ILE A 974 14.07 16.61 19.28
N ASP A 975 14.88 15.73 19.86
CA ASP A 975 15.41 15.88 21.22
C ASP A 975 16.61 16.82 21.27
N SER A 976 17.50 16.74 20.28
CA SER A 976 18.61 17.68 20.16
C SER A 976 19.26 17.63 18.78
N VAL A 977 19.98 18.69 18.45
CA VAL A 977 20.87 18.72 17.28
C VAL A 977 22.26 19.09 17.75
N ARG A 978 23.28 18.37 17.28
CA ARG A 978 24.67 18.62 17.64
C ARG A 978 25.52 18.74 16.41
N SER A 979 26.23 19.85 16.28
CA SER A 979 27.27 19.95 15.27
C SER A 979 28.49 19.11 15.66
N TYR A 980 29.15 18.57 14.66
CA TYR A 980 30.48 17.99 14.78
C TYR A 980 31.30 18.39 13.55
N ASP A 981 32.58 18.66 13.75
CA ASP A 981 33.48 18.94 12.64
C ASP A 981 33.89 17.64 11.97
N PHE A 982 33.70 17.60 10.66
CA PHE A 982 34.04 16.47 9.83
C PHE A 982 34.72 16.98 8.56
N HIS A 983 36.01 16.70 8.41
CA HIS A 983 36.88 17.19 7.33
C HIS A 983 36.93 18.72 7.17
N GLY A 984 36.83 19.46 8.28
CA GLY A 984 36.86 20.93 8.25
C GLY A 984 35.55 21.56 7.77
N GLU A 985 34.51 20.75 7.56
CA GLU A 985 33.14 21.20 7.36
C GLU A 985 32.32 20.83 8.60
N THR A 986 31.48 21.78 9.04
CA THR A 986 30.58 21.55 10.17
C THR A 986 29.37 20.74 9.69
N GLN A 987 29.25 19.51 10.18
CA GLN A 987 28.08 18.65 9.98
C GLN A 987 27.27 18.56 11.26
N TYR A 988 26.10 17.93 11.18
CA TYR A 988 25.14 17.88 12.28
C TYR A 988 24.57 16.48 12.45
N ALA A 989 24.43 16.11 13.72
CA ALA A 989 23.72 14.95 14.22
C ALA A 989 22.35 15.38 14.74
N LEU A 990 21.28 14.73 14.27
CA LEU A 990 19.92 14.88 14.74
C LEU A 990 19.63 13.75 15.74
N TYR A 991 19.09 14.08 16.91
CA TYR A 991 18.58 13.13 17.90
C TYR A 991 17.09 13.33 18.03
N PHE A 992 16.32 12.24 18.00
CA PHE A 992 14.87 12.31 17.93
C PHE A 992 14.19 11.15 18.66
N THR A 993 12.98 11.39 19.14
CA THR A 993 12.10 10.37 19.72
C THR A 993 11.10 9.92 18.66
N THR A 994 10.85 8.62 18.59
CA THR A 994 9.86 7.97 17.72
C THR A 994 8.51 7.80 18.42
N GLU A 995 7.47 7.39 17.71
CA GLU A 995 6.12 7.19 18.27
C GLU A 995 6.04 6.11 19.37
N ASP A 996 6.87 5.08 19.30
CA ASP A 996 7.00 4.05 20.35
C ASP A 996 7.88 4.51 21.53
N SER A 997 8.14 5.82 21.64
CA SER A 997 8.93 6.45 22.71
C SER A 997 10.40 5.99 22.76
N ARG A 998 10.93 5.42 21.67
CA ARG A 998 12.37 5.14 21.53
C ARG A 998 13.09 6.42 21.12
N VAL A 999 14.29 6.61 21.65
CA VAL A 999 15.17 7.71 21.24
C VAL A 999 16.18 7.15 20.24
N ASP A 1000 16.30 7.81 19.10
CA ASP A 1000 17.16 7.43 17.98
C ASP A 1000 17.92 8.65 17.41
N SER A 1001 18.80 8.42 16.45
CA SER A 1001 19.63 9.50 15.88
C SER A 1001 19.98 9.28 14.41
N SER A 1002 20.16 10.38 13.69
CA SER A 1002 20.69 10.39 12.32
C SER A 1002 21.88 11.34 12.21
N LEU A 1003 22.89 10.94 11.45
CA LEU A 1003 24.19 11.62 11.34
C LEU A 1003 24.44 12.08 9.90
N GLY A 1004 25.45 12.94 9.70
CA GLY A 1004 25.91 13.33 8.36
C GLY A 1004 25.18 14.50 7.73
N HIS A 1005 24.37 15.24 8.49
CA HIS A 1005 23.52 16.29 7.94
C HIS A 1005 24.28 17.60 7.72
N ARG A 1006 24.04 18.24 6.59
CA ARG A 1006 24.54 19.60 6.30
C ARG A 1006 23.68 20.65 7.02
N PRO A 1007 24.22 21.83 7.35
CA PRO A 1007 23.49 22.89 8.04
C PRO A 1007 22.14 23.23 7.38
N GLY A 1008 22.05 23.30 6.05
CA GLY A 1008 20.78 23.59 5.37
C GLY A 1008 19.70 22.51 5.51
N PHE A 1009 20.09 21.23 5.65
CA PHE A 1009 19.13 20.14 5.93
C PHE A 1009 18.62 20.24 7.36
N VAL A 1010 19.52 20.50 8.31
CA VAL A 1010 19.17 20.72 9.71
C VAL A 1010 18.31 21.96 9.90
N ASP A 1011 18.61 23.04 9.19
CA ASP A 1011 17.80 24.26 9.22
C ASP A 1011 16.40 23.96 8.71
N THR A 1012 16.23 23.15 7.64
CA THR A 1012 14.92 22.72 7.14
C THR A 1012 14.15 21.90 8.19
N VAL A 1013 14.83 20.93 8.80
CA VAL A 1013 14.27 20.05 9.84
C VAL A 1013 13.93 20.80 11.14
N LEU A 1014 14.65 21.86 11.48
CA LEU A 1014 14.42 22.68 12.68
C LEU A 1014 13.44 23.84 12.45
N THR A 1015 13.37 24.40 11.25
CA THR A 1015 12.44 25.50 10.92
C THR A 1015 11.01 25.04 10.71
N GLN A 1016 10.80 23.78 10.35
CA GLN A 1016 9.47 23.18 10.25
C GLN A 1016 8.93 22.64 11.60
N ASN A 1017 9.68 22.76 12.70
CA ASN A 1017 9.43 21.99 13.90
C ASN A 1017 9.32 22.83 15.18
N ASP A 1018 8.36 23.76 15.21
CA ASP A 1018 7.80 24.25 16.45
C ASP A 1018 6.45 23.54 16.68
N SER A 1019 6.50 22.44 17.43
CA SER A 1019 5.35 21.65 17.91
C SER A 1019 4.49 20.88 16.88
N LEU A 1020 4.87 20.84 15.60
CA LEU A 1020 4.17 20.08 14.54
C LEU A 1020 5.22 19.34 13.68
N VAL A 1021 5.48 18.07 13.96
CA VAL A 1021 6.45 17.25 13.22
C VAL A 1021 5.68 16.37 12.23
N PRO A 1022 6.06 16.34 10.94
CA PRO A 1022 6.56 15.06 10.44
C PRO A 1022 7.86 15.26 9.66
N ALA A 1023 9.00 15.00 10.30
CA ALA A 1023 10.22 14.68 9.57
C ALA A 1023 10.08 13.24 9.10
N ASN A 1024 9.39 13.06 7.97
CA ASN A 1024 9.32 11.82 7.22
C ASN A 1024 10.75 11.46 6.79
N PHE A 1025 11.44 10.63 7.58
CA PHE A 1025 12.61 9.94 7.07
C PHE A 1025 12.08 8.96 6.03
N ALA A 1026 12.25 9.29 4.75
CA ALA A 1026 12.00 8.39 3.64
C ALA A 1026 13.32 7.73 3.23
N PRO A 1027 13.76 6.67 3.91
CA PRO A 1027 14.73 5.80 3.30
C PRO A 1027 13.98 4.82 2.39
N GLY A 1028 14.50 4.58 1.20
CA GLY A 1028 14.01 3.49 0.35
C GLY A 1028 14.29 2.12 0.98
N GLY A 1029 14.78 1.15 0.21
CA GLY A 1029 15.27 -0.09 0.80
C GLY A 1029 16.25 0.22 1.94
N ILE A 1030 16.07 -0.44 3.08
CA ILE A 1030 16.92 -0.25 4.26
C ILE A 1030 17.68 -1.52 4.59
N ILE A 1031 18.79 -1.37 5.30
CA ILE A 1031 19.52 -2.47 5.92
C ILE A 1031 19.41 -2.30 7.44
N ASP A 1032 18.91 -3.31 8.13
CA ASP A 1032 18.72 -3.30 9.58
C ASP A 1032 19.56 -4.40 10.26
N PHE A 1033 19.92 -4.17 11.53
CA PHE A 1033 20.85 -5.00 12.29
C PHE A 1033 20.27 -5.37 13.65
N ARG A 1034 20.19 -6.67 13.93
CA ARG A 1034 19.48 -7.25 15.06
C ARG A 1034 20.36 -8.18 15.88
N ASP A 1035 20.08 -8.25 17.17
CA ASP A 1035 20.74 -9.16 18.09
C ASP A 1035 20.07 -10.56 18.11
N GLN A 1036 20.59 -11.45 18.96
CA GLN A 1036 20.08 -12.81 19.14
C GLN A 1036 18.59 -12.90 19.56
N ARG A 1037 18.02 -11.81 20.10
CA ARG A 1037 16.61 -11.70 20.50
C ARG A 1037 15.74 -10.97 19.48
N GLY A 1038 16.29 -10.61 18.31
CA GLY A 1038 15.58 -9.82 17.30
C GLY A 1038 15.50 -8.32 17.63
N GLU A 1039 16.21 -7.85 18.67
CA GLU A 1039 16.21 -6.45 19.09
C GLU A 1039 17.31 -5.65 18.38
N ARG A 1040 17.07 -4.35 18.13
CA ARG A 1040 18.11 -3.44 17.60
C ARG A 1040 19.18 -3.19 18.65
N LEU A 1041 20.43 -3.10 18.20
CA LEU A 1041 21.56 -2.77 19.07
C LEU A 1041 21.54 -1.28 19.44
N ASP A 1042 21.34 -1.01 20.72
CA ASP A 1042 21.47 0.31 21.31
C ASP A 1042 22.88 0.50 21.90
N THR A 1043 23.61 1.54 21.49
CA THR A 1043 24.81 2.01 22.19
C THR A 1043 24.42 3.04 23.25
N VAL A 1044 24.93 2.91 24.47
CA VAL A 1044 24.66 3.91 25.52
C VAL A 1044 25.68 5.04 25.43
N VAL A 1045 25.29 6.19 24.89
CA VAL A 1045 26.09 7.41 24.90
C VAL A 1045 25.72 8.24 26.12
N THR A 1046 26.74 8.68 26.88
CA THR A 1046 26.50 9.58 28.03
C THR A 1046 26.54 11.02 27.53
N THR A 1047 25.39 11.68 27.51
CA THR A 1047 25.26 13.09 27.17
C THR A 1047 25.10 13.94 28.44
N ASN A 1048 25.14 15.27 28.30
CA ASN A 1048 24.83 16.19 29.39
C ASN A 1048 23.39 16.06 29.92
N ALA A 1049 22.51 15.33 29.21
CA ALA A 1049 21.14 15.00 29.62
C ALA A 1049 21.00 13.61 30.28
N GLY A 1050 22.12 12.88 30.46
CA GLY A 1050 22.15 11.56 31.08
C GLY A 1050 22.67 10.47 30.13
N ARG A 1051 22.60 9.20 30.58
CA ARG A 1051 22.86 8.04 29.72
C ARG A 1051 21.69 7.84 28.77
N GLN A 1052 21.92 7.98 27.47
CA GLN A 1052 20.93 7.78 26.42
C GLN A 1052 21.34 6.63 25.52
N ARG A 1053 20.37 5.81 25.11
CA ARG A 1053 20.55 4.73 24.13
C ARG A 1053 20.45 5.34 22.73
N THR A 1054 21.34 4.96 21.82
CA THR A 1054 21.44 5.45 20.44
C THR A 1054 21.70 4.28 19.50
N SER A 1055 21.01 4.16 18.37
CA SER A 1055 21.37 3.20 17.31
C SER A 1055 21.85 3.93 16.06
N ILE A 1056 22.66 3.26 15.24
CA ILE A 1056 23.00 3.71 13.88
C ILE A 1056 22.17 2.96 12.83
N TRP A 1057 21.31 2.04 13.26
CA TRP A 1057 20.52 1.14 12.42
C TRP A 1057 19.03 1.47 12.54
N PRO A 1058 18.28 1.44 11.44
CA PRO A 1058 18.67 0.97 10.10
C PRO A 1058 19.43 2.03 9.28
N VAL A 1059 20.14 1.59 8.24
CA VAL A 1059 20.75 2.48 7.24
C VAL A 1059 19.95 2.47 5.93
N SER A 1060 19.82 3.64 5.29
CA SER A 1060 19.08 3.83 4.04
C SER A 1060 19.91 3.57 2.80
N MET A 1061 19.33 2.89 1.81
CA MET A 1061 19.89 2.71 0.46
C MET A 1061 19.24 3.60 -0.60
N GLY A 1062 18.17 4.33 -0.26
CA GLY A 1062 17.45 5.23 -1.18
C GLY A 1062 16.57 4.57 -2.25
N GLY A 1063 16.60 3.23 -2.39
CA GLY A 1063 15.75 2.43 -3.29
C GLY A 1063 15.67 0.97 -2.84
N ALA A 1064 14.65 0.22 -3.28
CA ALA A 1064 14.38 -1.16 -2.85
C ALA A 1064 15.59 -2.09 -3.02
N ALA A 1065 15.88 -2.96 -2.05
CA ALA A 1065 16.98 -3.94 -2.14
C ALA A 1065 16.74 -5.01 -3.20
N GLN A 1066 17.71 -5.23 -4.08
CA GLN A 1066 17.71 -6.30 -5.08
C GLN A 1066 18.55 -7.50 -4.63
N THR A 1067 19.66 -7.26 -3.92
CA THR A 1067 20.62 -8.28 -3.48
C THR A 1067 20.77 -8.27 -1.97
N SER A 1068 21.16 -9.41 -1.40
CA SER A 1068 21.59 -9.50 -0.01
C SER A 1068 22.73 -8.51 0.24
N PRO A 1069 22.78 -7.85 1.41
CA PRO A 1069 23.93 -7.02 1.72
C PRO A 1069 25.19 -7.89 1.78
N LEU A 1070 26.34 -7.29 1.52
CA LEU A 1070 27.64 -7.93 1.65
C LEU A 1070 28.48 -7.15 2.65
N ILE A 1071 29.06 -7.86 3.61
CA ILE A 1071 30.04 -7.31 4.53
C ILE A 1071 31.42 -7.81 4.11
N THR A 1072 32.32 -6.88 3.82
CA THR A 1072 33.69 -7.18 3.40
C THR A 1072 34.63 -6.09 3.89
N ARG A 1073 35.92 -6.19 3.58
CA ARG A 1073 36.89 -5.14 3.85
C ARG A 1073 37.62 -4.80 2.56
N PHE A 1074 37.44 -3.58 2.07
CA PHE A 1074 38.16 -3.04 0.92
C PHE A 1074 39.32 -2.14 1.33
N THR A 1075 39.50 -1.85 2.62
CA THR A 1075 40.57 -0.96 3.09
C THR A 1075 41.70 -1.76 3.76
N GLU A 1076 42.95 -1.32 3.58
CA GLU A 1076 44.07 -1.81 4.38
C GLU A 1076 43.97 -1.37 5.87
N ASP A 1077 43.08 -0.42 6.19
CA ASP A 1077 42.78 -0.01 7.56
C ASP A 1077 42.00 -1.11 8.31
N GLU A 1078 42.69 -1.77 9.24
CA GLU A 1078 42.13 -2.84 10.09
C GLU A 1078 41.02 -2.36 11.03
N THR A 1079 40.84 -1.03 11.19
CA THR A 1079 39.80 -0.45 12.03
C THR A 1079 38.46 -0.27 11.31
N LYS A 1080 38.40 -0.52 9.99
CA LYS A 1080 37.20 -0.34 9.16
C LYS A 1080 36.68 -1.65 8.55
N THR A 1081 35.37 -1.66 8.31
CA THR A 1081 34.60 -2.71 7.63
C THR A 1081 33.65 -2.04 6.64
N ASP A 1082 33.45 -2.65 5.47
CA ASP A 1082 32.54 -2.17 4.44
C ASP A 1082 31.25 -2.99 4.38
N LEU A 1083 30.12 -2.30 4.29
CA LEU A 1083 28.82 -2.85 3.94
C LEU A 1083 28.49 -2.46 2.51
N VAL A 1084 27.91 -3.37 1.72
CA VAL A 1084 27.60 -3.16 0.30
C VAL A 1084 26.22 -3.72 -0.04
N ALA A 1085 25.46 -3.06 -0.90
CA ALA A 1085 24.18 -3.57 -1.43
C ALA A 1085 23.86 -3.00 -2.82
N VAL A 1086 22.94 -3.63 -3.56
CA VAL A 1086 22.41 -3.13 -4.84
C VAL A 1086 20.90 -2.93 -4.74
N THR A 1087 20.40 -1.82 -5.28
CA THR A 1087 18.97 -1.53 -5.37
C THR A 1087 18.33 -2.10 -6.66
N GLU A 1088 17.00 -2.20 -6.71
CA GLU A 1088 16.27 -2.65 -7.91
C GLU A 1088 16.52 -1.77 -9.14
N SER A 1089 16.78 -0.47 -8.91
CA SER A 1089 17.19 0.47 -9.96
C SER A 1089 18.61 0.24 -10.49
N GLY A 1090 19.34 -0.77 -9.99
CA GLY A 1090 20.72 -1.06 -10.35
C GLY A 1090 21.73 -0.14 -9.66
N THR A 1091 21.35 0.56 -8.59
CA THR A 1091 22.26 1.45 -7.85
C THR A 1091 23.10 0.63 -6.88
N TYR A 1092 24.42 0.70 -7.02
CA TYR A 1092 25.36 0.12 -6.08
C TYR A 1092 25.66 1.10 -4.93
N VAL A 1093 25.53 0.62 -3.69
CA VAL A 1093 25.71 1.42 -2.47
C VAL A 1093 26.74 0.74 -1.57
N ARG A 1094 27.73 1.51 -1.08
CA ARG A 1094 28.75 1.06 -0.12
C ARG A 1094 28.82 2.01 1.09
N TRP A 1095 28.87 1.46 2.30
CA TRP A 1095 29.15 2.17 3.55
C TRP A 1095 30.47 1.68 4.14
N SER A 1096 31.39 2.60 4.43
CA SER A 1096 32.61 2.31 5.20
C SER A 1096 32.37 2.62 6.69
N MET A 1097 32.29 1.60 7.52
CA MET A 1097 31.94 1.67 8.95
C MET A 1097 33.13 1.35 9.85
N ASP A 1098 33.12 1.87 11.08
CA ASP A 1098 34.09 1.48 12.10
C ASP A 1098 33.80 0.05 12.60
N THR A 1099 34.86 -0.72 12.82
CA THR A 1099 34.77 -2.09 13.37
C THR A 1099 34.06 -2.15 14.72
N THR A 1100 34.03 -1.06 15.50
CA THR A 1100 33.22 -1.02 16.72
C THR A 1100 31.72 -1.17 16.48
N TYR A 1101 31.21 -0.70 15.33
CA TYR A 1101 29.80 -0.82 14.94
C TYR A 1101 29.51 -2.10 14.16
N LEU A 1102 30.43 -2.50 13.28
CA LEU A 1102 30.29 -3.67 12.41
C LEU A 1102 31.64 -4.40 12.30
N ASN A 1103 31.90 -5.35 13.20
CA ASN A 1103 33.08 -6.21 13.13
C ASN A 1103 32.71 -7.66 13.41
N PHE A 1104 32.42 -8.36 12.32
CA PHE A 1104 32.45 -9.80 12.32
C PHE A 1104 33.90 -10.25 12.27
N THR A 1105 34.51 -10.43 13.44
CA THR A 1105 35.87 -10.97 13.59
C THR A 1105 35.98 -12.36 12.95
N GLN A 1106 34.86 -13.06 12.87
CA GLN A 1106 34.58 -14.18 11.98
C GLN A 1106 33.12 -14.01 11.55
N ALA A 1107 32.84 -13.77 10.26
CA ALA A 1107 31.52 -14.09 9.70
C ALA A 1107 31.38 -15.61 9.80
N SER A 1108 31.03 -16.09 10.99
CA SER A 1108 31.13 -17.49 11.39
C SER A 1108 30.07 -18.34 10.70
N TRP A 1109 28.99 -17.69 10.25
CA TRP A 1109 27.85 -18.31 9.59
C TRP A 1109 27.39 -17.42 8.43
N ARG A 1110 28.17 -17.47 7.35
CA ARG A 1110 27.83 -16.82 6.09
C ARG A 1110 26.44 -17.31 5.63
N MET A 1111 25.63 -16.43 5.03
CA MET A 1111 24.40 -16.83 4.31
C MET A 1111 24.72 -18.05 3.44
N VAL A 1112 23.79 -19.01 3.40
CA VAL A 1112 23.97 -20.23 2.61
C VAL A 1112 24.18 -19.82 1.15
N GLY A 1113 25.40 -20.04 0.64
CA GLY A 1113 25.82 -19.54 -0.68
C GLY A 1113 26.72 -18.28 -0.71
N ASN A 1114 27.16 -17.69 0.42
CA ASN A 1114 28.18 -16.59 0.45
C ASN A 1114 29.62 -17.07 0.61
N THR A 1115 29.86 -18.36 0.46
CA THR A 1115 31.22 -18.84 0.26
C THR A 1115 31.62 -18.50 -1.17
N PRO A 1116 32.92 -18.31 -1.48
CA PRO A 1116 33.35 -18.13 -2.86
C PRO A 1116 32.76 -19.21 -3.79
N GLY A 1117 32.63 -20.46 -3.33
CA GLY A 1117 32.01 -21.55 -4.09
C GLY A 1117 30.48 -21.57 -4.16
N ARG A 1118 29.76 -20.70 -3.45
CA ARG A 1118 28.28 -20.71 -3.39
C ARG A 1118 27.68 -22.10 -3.19
N SER A 1119 28.24 -22.88 -2.26
CA SER A 1119 27.90 -24.30 -2.10
C SER A 1119 26.46 -24.56 -1.65
N PHE A 1120 25.73 -23.53 -1.20
CA PHE A 1120 24.48 -23.65 -0.46
C PHE A 1120 24.52 -24.71 0.67
N PHE A 1121 25.70 -24.88 1.25
CA PHE A 1121 26.01 -25.87 2.28
C PHE A 1121 26.68 -25.21 3.48
N THR A 1122 26.29 -25.61 4.69
CA THR A 1122 26.98 -25.26 5.94
C THR A 1122 27.37 -26.51 6.73
N THR A 1123 28.51 -26.46 7.41
CA THR A 1123 28.89 -27.46 8.43
C THR A 1123 28.44 -26.93 9.79
N ALA A 1124 27.58 -27.65 10.52
CA ALA A 1124 26.96 -27.18 11.77
C ALA A 1124 27.92 -27.16 12.98
N SER A 1125 29.04 -26.46 12.88
CA SER A 1125 29.90 -26.20 14.05
C SER A 1125 30.68 -24.91 13.88
N PRO A 1126 30.48 -23.94 14.79
CA PRO A 1126 31.54 -23.72 15.78
C PRO A 1126 31.10 -23.25 17.19
N ALA A 1127 31.98 -23.57 18.15
CA ALA A 1127 32.17 -23.04 19.50
C ALA A 1127 30.90 -22.77 20.33
N SER A 1128 30.42 -23.83 20.99
CA SER A 1128 29.51 -23.75 22.13
C SER A 1128 30.05 -22.76 23.17
N THR A 1129 29.38 -21.62 23.34
CA THR A 1129 29.35 -21.00 24.66
C THR A 1129 28.38 -21.86 25.47
N GLU A 1130 28.85 -22.57 26.51
CA GLU A 1130 27.95 -23.25 27.45
C GLU A 1130 26.97 -22.20 27.99
N LYS A 1131 25.72 -22.26 27.52
CA LYS A 1131 24.64 -21.44 28.05
C LYS A 1131 24.22 -21.99 29.42
N GLU A 1132 23.80 -21.11 30.32
CA GLU A 1132 23.37 -21.51 31.66
C GLU A 1132 22.15 -22.45 31.58
N GLU A 1133 22.06 -23.40 32.51
CA GLU A 1133 20.92 -24.31 32.64
C GLU A 1133 19.69 -23.57 33.18
N GLU A 1134 19.02 -22.86 32.27
CA GLU A 1134 17.91 -21.97 32.59
C GLU A 1134 16.66 -22.25 31.76
N LEU A 1135 15.51 -21.83 32.31
CA LEU A 1135 14.21 -21.83 31.65
C LEU A 1135 13.86 -20.37 31.35
N ASP A 1136 14.09 -19.92 30.11
CA ASP A 1136 13.90 -18.54 29.69
C ASP A 1136 12.55 -18.36 29.00
N GLY A 1137 11.51 -18.10 29.79
CA GLY A 1137 10.17 -17.85 29.27
C GLY A 1137 9.27 -19.09 29.31
N PHE A 1138 8.05 -18.87 29.80
CA PHE A 1138 7.02 -19.90 29.86
C PHE A 1138 5.67 -19.21 29.82
N TYR A 1139 4.91 -19.43 28.75
CA TYR A 1139 3.58 -18.84 28.57
C TYR A 1139 2.69 -19.73 27.71
N SER A 1140 1.39 -19.42 27.71
CA SER A 1140 0.40 -20.09 26.88
C SER A 1140 -0.23 -19.12 25.90
N TYR A 1141 -0.58 -19.59 24.70
CA TYR A 1141 -1.31 -18.80 23.71
C TYR A 1141 -2.32 -19.66 22.89
N PRO A 1142 -3.40 -19.05 22.38
CA PRO A 1142 -3.87 -17.69 22.71
C PRO A 1142 -4.28 -17.62 24.20
N ASN A 1143 -4.16 -16.43 24.80
CA ASN A 1143 -4.46 -16.21 26.22
C ASN A 1143 -4.97 -14.77 26.43
N PRO A 1144 -6.27 -14.56 26.72
CA PRO A 1144 -7.28 -15.58 27.00
C PRO A 1144 -7.65 -16.45 25.78
N ARG A 1145 -7.97 -17.73 25.99
CA ARG A 1145 -8.57 -18.60 24.97
C ARG A 1145 -10.09 -18.57 25.09
N THR A 1146 -10.75 -18.05 24.06
CA THR A 1146 -12.21 -18.15 23.92
C THR A 1146 -12.57 -19.48 23.23
N ILE A 1147 -13.63 -20.14 23.71
CA ILE A 1147 -14.14 -21.41 23.17
C ILE A 1147 -15.61 -21.21 22.81
N ARG A 1148 -15.94 -21.26 21.51
CA ARG A 1148 -17.31 -21.18 21.00
C ARG A 1148 -18.01 -22.54 21.08
N ARG A 1149 -19.34 -22.52 20.99
CA ARG A 1149 -20.15 -23.75 21.11
C ARG A 1149 -19.90 -24.68 19.91
N GLY A 1150 -19.46 -25.91 20.21
CA GLY A 1150 -19.16 -26.93 19.19
C GLY A 1150 -17.77 -26.81 18.57
N GLU A 1151 -16.95 -25.87 19.04
CA GLU A 1151 -15.56 -25.69 18.61
C GLU A 1151 -14.63 -26.67 19.34
N GLU A 1152 -13.83 -27.43 18.60
CA GLU A 1152 -12.63 -28.06 19.15
C GLU A 1152 -11.59 -26.95 19.38
N ALA A 1153 -11.23 -26.74 20.65
CA ALA A 1153 -10.34 -25.65 21.04
C ALA A 1153 -9.10 -26.20 21.74
N SER A 1154 -7.95 -25.61 21.42
CA SER A 1154 -6.64 -25.95 21.97
C SER A 1154 -5.89 -24.72 22.48
N VAL A 1155 -4.96 -24.95 23.41
CA VAL A 1155 -3.99 -23.95 23.88
C VAL A 1155 -2.59 -24.52 23.71
N ARG A 1156 -1.63 -23.67 23.34
CA ARG A 1156 -0.24 -24.06 23.19
C ARG A 1156 0.60 -23.45 24.29
N PHE A 1157 1.45 -24.25 24.93
CA PHE A 1157 2.45 -23.79 25.88
C PHE A 1157 3.79 -23.67 25.20
N ARG A 1158 4.43 -22.51 25.35
CA ARG A 1158 5.76 -22.22 24.81
C ARG A 1158 6.75 -22.02 25.94
N TYR A 1159 7.93 -22.60 25.78
CA TYR A 1159 9.02 -22.54 26.76
C TYR A 1159 10.38 -22.65 26.08
N ASP A 1160 11.37 -21.89 26.54
CA ASP A 1160 12.74 -21.93 25.99
C ASP A 1160 13.71 -22.50 27.04
N LEU A 1161 14.53 -23.48 26.62
CA LEU A 1161 15.52 -24.14 27.48
C LEU A 1161 16.93 -23.73 27.10
N GLY A 1162 17.76 -23.34 28.07
CA GLY A 1162 19.16 -22.99 27.82
C GLY A 1162 20.05 -24.17 27.43
N ALA A 1163 19.67 -25.39 27.84
CA ALA A 1163 20.37 -26.65 27.57
C ALA A 1163 19.39 -27.83 27.44
N PHE A 1164 19.89 -29.00 27.05
CA PHE A 1164 19.10 -30.22 26.96
C PHE A 1164 18.62 -30.70 28.35
N ALA A 1165 17.40 -31.22 28.38
CA ALA A 1165 16.72 -31.66 29.60
C ALA A 1165 16.20 -33.09 29.48
N GLU A 1166 16.50 -33.89 30.51
CA GLU A 1166 16.09 -35.28 30.62
C GLU A 1166 14.62 -35.45 31.06
N ASP A 1167 14.02 -34.45 31.71
CA ASP A 1167 12.62 -34.51 32.19
C ASP A 1167 11.97 -33.12 32.19
N VAL A 1168 10.87 -32.97 31.45
CA VAL A 1168 10.08 -31.73 31.38
C VAL A 1168 8.62 -32.05 31.69
N ARG A 1169 8.04 -31.36 32.68
CA ARG A 1169 6.68 -31.64 33.18
C ARG A 1169 5.84 -30.39 33.29
N LEU A 1170 4.65 -30.42 32.71
CA LEU A 1170 3.63 -29.39 32.84
C LEU A 1170 2.54 -29.85 33.80
N THR A 1171 2.20 -29.03 34.79
CA THR A 1171 1.02 -29.24 35.65
C THR A 1171 0.18 -27.98 35.69
N ILE A 1172 -1.12 -28.09 35.43
CA ILE A 1172 -2.07 -26.97 35.47
C ILE A 1172 -2.95 -27.12 36.70
N PHE A 1173 -3.05 -26.05 37.48
CA PHE A 1173 -3.83 -25.96 38.69
C PHE A 1173 -4.98 -24.98 38.52
N THR A 1174 -6.09 -25.21 39.21
CA THR A 1174 -7.07 -24.16 39.50
C THR A 1174 -6.46 -23.10 40.44
N MET A 1175 -7.09 -21.92 40.55
CA MET A 1175 -6.59 -20.86 41.45
C MET A 1175 -6.61 -21.23 42.93
N ASP A 1176 -7.43 -22.19 43.35
CA ASP A 1176 -7.44 -22.79 44.68
C ASP A 1176 -6.39 -23.91 44.86
N GLY A 1177 -5.60 -24.21 43.83
CA GLY A 1177 -4.44 -25.10 43.90
C GLY A 1177 -4.72 -26.57 43.63
N MET A 1178 -5.88 -26.93 43.05
CA MET A 1178 -6.16 -28.31 42.63
C MET A 1178 -5.57 -28.59 41.25
N PRO A 1179 -4.78 -29.67 41.05
CA PRO A 1179 -4.26 -30.01 39.73
C PRO A 1179 -5.38 -30.55 38.84
N VAL A 1180 -5.58 -29.93 37.68
CA VAL A 1180 -6.59 -30.31 36.66
C VAL A 1180 -5.97 -30.94 35.42
N TYR A 1181 -4.66 -30.75 35.21
CA TYR A 1181 -3.92 -31.35 34.10
C TYR A 1181 -2.48 -31.64 34.50
N ARG A 1182 -1.92 -32.74 33.98
CA ARG A 1182 -0.50 -33.07 34.10
C ARG A 1182 -0.02 -33.79 32.85
N SER A 1183 1.16 -33.41 32.35
CA SER A 1183 1.88 -34.09 31.29
C SER A 1183 3.36 -34.19 31.63
N GLU A 1184 3.98 -35.32 31.28
CA GLU A 1184 5.42 -35.62 31.44
C GLU A 1184 6.11 -35.85 30.10
N ASP A 1185 5.37 -35.75 28.99
CA ASP A 1185 5.84 -36.03 27.63
C ASP A 1185 6.26 -34.75 26.89
N LEU A 1186 6.76 -33.75 27.63
CA LEU A 1186 7.21 -32.50 27.04
C LEU A 1186 8.66 -32.67 26.54
N THR A 1187 8.97 -32.00 25.43
CA THR A 1187 10.31 -32.10 24.82
C THR A 1187 11.33 -31.32 25.65
N GLY A 1188 12.48 -31.94 25.93
CA GLY A 1188 13.62 -31.34 26.62
C GLY A 1188 14.75 -30.91 25.68
N TYR A 1189 14.43 -30.41 24.50
CA TYR A 1189 15.43 -29.96 23.52
C TYR A 1189 15.97 -28.59 23.91
N ALA A 1190 17.28 -28.36 23.75
CA ALA A 1190 17.89 -27.06 23.99
C ALA A 1190 17.37 -26.03 22.97
N GLY A 1191 16.77 -24.92 23.43
CA GLY A 1191 16.14 -23.91 22.59
C GLY A 1191 14.62 -23.81 22.77
N SER A 1192 13.92 -23.31 21.73
CA SER A 1192 12.49 -23.01 21.77
C SER A 1192 11.62 -24.26 21.62
N ASN A 1193 10.74 -24.53 22.59
CA ASN A 1193 9.87 -25.71 22.59
C ASN A 1193 8.39 -25.30 22.67
N GLU A 1194 7.54 -26.16 22.11
CA GLU A 1194 6.09 -26.02 22.19
C GLU A 1194 5.39 -27.31 22.59
N TYR A 1195 4.29 -27.17 23.32
CA TYR A 1195 3.43 -28.25 23.72
C TYR A 1195 1.97 -27.89 23.45
N LEU A 1196 1.30 -28.67 22.58
CA LEU A 1196 -0.10 -28.49 22.26
C LEU A 1196 -0.99 -29.23 23.29
N LEU A 1197 -1.79 -28.46 24.03
CA LEU A 1197 -2.90 -29.00 24.79
C LEU A 1197 -4.14 -29.00 23.88
N ALA A 1198 -4.35 -30.13 23.20
CA ALA A 1198 -5.37 -30.27 22.16
C ALA A 1198 -6.81 -30.32 22.70
N ASP A 1199 -7.02 -30.87 23.89
CA ASP A 1199 -8.34 -31.02 24.49
C ASP A 1199 -8.52 -30.06 25.69
N LEU A 1200 -9.32 -29.02 25.49
CA LEU A 1200 -9.72 -28.08 26.54
C LEU A 1200 -11.08 -28.41 27.18
N SER A 1201 -11.74 -29.50 26.79
CA SER A 1201 -13.02 -29.93 27.39
C SER A 1201 -13.00 -30.03 28.93
N PRO A 1202 -11.89 -30.39 29.60
CA PRO A 1202 -11.85 -30.46 31.07
C PRO A 1202 -11.83 -29.09 31.77
N PHE A 1203 -11.59 -28.01 31.04
CA PHE A 1203 -11.42 -26.66 31.61
C PHE A 1203 -12.69 -25.82 31.43
N GLY A 1204 -13.25 -25.33 32.53
CA GLY A 1204 -14.32 -24.31 32.53
C GLY A 1204 -13.79 -22.88 32.40
N SER A 1205 -14.69 -21.89 32.28
CA SER A 1205 -14.33 -20.47 32.24
C SER A 1205 -13.68 -20.03 33.55
N ALA A 1206 -12.37 -19.85 33.56
CA ALA A 1206 -11.58 -19.47 34.73
C ALA A 1206 -10.15 -19.08 34.33
N VAL A 1207 -9.41 -18.53 35.30
CA VAL A 1207 -7.94 -18.44 35.24
C VAL A 1207 -7.36 -19.67 35.93
N TYR A 1208 -6.34 -20.28 35.33
CA TYR A 1208 -5.61 -21.44 35.81
C TYR A 1208 -4.13 -21.09 35.97
N ARG A 1209 -3.46 -21.70 36.95
CA ARG A 1209 -2.01 -21.58 37.15
C ARG A 1209 -1.31 -22.78 36.52
N ALA A 1210 -0.61 -22.57 35.43
CA ALA A 1210 0.30 -23.55 34.85
C ALA A 1210 1.67 -23.48 35.53
N ILE A 1211 2.30 -24.62 35.81
CA ILE A 1211 3.66 -24.74 36.34
C ILE A 1211 4.43 -25.70 35.46
N LEU A 1212 5.55 -25.22 34.91
CA LEU A 1212 6.53 -26.03 34.18
C LEU A 1212 7.69 -26.37 35.11
N ARG A 1213 8.08 -27.64 35.15
CA ARG A 1213 9.28 -28.13 35.84
C ARG A 1213 10.21 -28.76 34.82
N VAL A 1214 11.49 -28.41 34.89
CA VAL A 1214 12.53 -28.86 33.96
C VAL A 1214 13.67 -29.42 34.80
N ARG A 1215 14.16 -30.60 34.42
CA ARG A 1215 15.39 -31.19 34.95
C ARG A 1215 16.37 -31.38 33.79
N PHE A 1216 17.47 -30.64 33.84
CA PHE A 1216 18.54 -30.68 32.84
C PHE A 1216 19.36 -31.98 32.94
N ASP A 1217 20.09 -32.33 31.89
CA ASP A 1217 20.89 -33.56 31.82
C ASP A 1217 21.97 -33.65 32.91
N SER A 1218 22.42 -32.51 33.45
CA SER A 1218 23.33 -32.46 34.60
C SER A 1218 22.68 -32.83 35.94
N GLY A 1219 21.34 -32.86 35.99
CA GLY A 1219 20.52 -33.01 37.19
C GLY A 1219 20.02 -31.70 37.82
N THR A 1220 20.34 -30.52 37.27
CA THR A 1220 19.79 -29.23 37.74
C THR A 1220 18.28 -29.14 37.50
N GLU A 1221 17.51 -28.69 38.50
CA GLU A 1221 16.06 -28.50 38.38
C GLU A 1221 15.65 -27.02 38.43
N VAL A 1222 14.84 -26.60 37.46
CA VAL A 1222 14.27 -25.25 37.36
C VAL A 1222 12.74 -25.34 37.22
N ARG A 1223 12.03 -24.31 37.70
CA ARG A 1223 10.57 -24.21 37.56
C ARG A 1223 10.13 -22.80 37.19
N SER A 1224 9.09 -22.70 36.37
CA SER A 1224 8.40 -21.45 36.04
C SER A 1224 6.89 -21.62 36.13
N SER A 1225 6.15 -20.50 36.20
CA SER A 1225 4.70 -20.52 36.30
C SER A 1225 4.05 -19.45 35.43
N TRP A 1226 2.89 -19.77 34.86
CA TRP A 1226 2.12 -18.90 33.98
C TRP A 1226 0.62 -18.93 34.32
N ASN A 1227 -0.11 -17.85 34.03
CA ASN A 1227 -1.56 -17.79 34.20
C ASN A 1227 -2.26 -17.97 32.85
N MET A 1228 -3.02 -19.06 32.70
CA MET A 1228 -3.82 -19.38 31.52
C MET A 1228 -5.29 -19.03 31.78
N ALA A 1229 -5.89 -18.18 30.96
CA ALA A 1229 -7.31 -17.81 31.05
C ALA A 1229 -8.11 -18.50 29.95
N ILE A 1230 -9.23 -19.12 30.33
CA ILE A 1230 -10.20 -19.75 29.41
C ILE A 1230 -11.54 -19.07 29.57
N ILE A 1231 -12.17 -18.73 28.45
CA ILE A 1231 -13.50 -18.13 28.37
C ILE A 1231 -14.36 -19.02 27.48
N ARG A 1232 -15.40 -19.64 28.03
CA ARG A 1232 -16.42 -20.32 27.23
C ARG A 1232 -17.57 -19.35 27.00
N ASP A 1233 -18.03 -19.24 25.77
CA ASP A 1233 -19.27 -18.50 25.46
C ASP A 1233 -20.43 -19.17 26.20
N GLY A 1234 -20.86 -18.52 27.28
CA GLY A 1234 -22.03 -18.89 28.05
C GLY A 1234 -23.18 -17.99 27.65
N ALA A 1235 -24.24 -18.58 27.08
CA ALA A 1235 -25.56 -18.00 27.22
C ALA A 1235 -26.02 -18.28 28.65
N GLU A 1236 -25.91 -17.28 29.52
CA GLU A 1236 -26.95 -16.89 30.50
C GLU A 1236 -26.66 -15.48 31.03
#